data_AF-A0A537Z083-F1
#
_entry.id   AF-A0A537Z083-F1
#
_cell.length_a   1.000
_cell.length_b   1.000
_cell.length_c   1.000
_cell.angle_alpha   90.00
_cell.angle_beta   90.00
_cell.angle_gamma   90.00
#
_symmetry.space_group_name_H-M   'P 1'
#
loop_
_entity.id
_entity.type
_entity.pdbx_description
1 polymer ?
#
loop_
_entity_poly.entity_id
_entity_poly.type
_entity_poly.pdbx_seq_one_letter_code
_entity_poly.pdbx_strand_id
1 'polypeptide(L)'
;MGAAAQAPTCRRGVASPTPRGRSAALKRRSCMTGQQLLTRAAGVIVLLLAGVSLAILQGRSVDAQAQSASQSFSATADGYAYSLKPTSNYALSAKLRVDGSPATYSFARFDVHDLTGSVAKATLSFYTVSGSSTGFDVHLVPDNSWSESAITWSSYPQMDASVVGSSGPFPVGVWTQVDVTSVVTGNGSYSFGLTTSAIANMSLSSKEGLNAPRLVVQTTDGGTPATTGTTTTQPTTSTTTTQPPTGTTTTQPTVTNPPPTTTPSTSPPVMQTGFPIRAAFYYPWFPEAWSQQGLTPFTKYHPTLGYYDLSTSVIQKQIGAMQGAGLTAGISSWWGQGSNSDQRFGQLLSVADSLGSGFKWALYYEPEGQGDPSIAQIKSDLTYIDQHYAADPAYLKVGGKPVIFVYNSNDLTCAIVDKWKSANTDFYIDLKVFSGYKTCASQPDSWHQYGPAVAESNQAGYSFSISPGLYKANETSPRLARDPARWAVNVRDMVNSGAPWQLVTTFNEWGEGSSVESAAEWQSSSGAGTYLDALGAAVGSTPAPQPAPQPQPQPQPQPQPQPSGSSGDPVVAAAGDIACDPTSSLFNGGNGSSSSCRQKWTSDLLLNMPNLKAVLTLGDNQYETNALSQYMGAFDLSWGRVKSLIRPAIGNHEYLTSGATGYFQYFGTSAGDPLKGYYSFDVGSWHLLSLNSECSHIGGCGSGSPEEQWVKADLAAHPNACTLAYWHEPRFSSGEHGDAQQMATIWNDLVAGHAD
;
A
#
# COMPACT_ATOMS: atom_id res chain seq x y z
N MET A 1 -25.16 49.58 -50.23
CA MET A 1 -25.30 50.12 -48.86
C MET A 1 -24.48 49.19 -47.98
N GLY A 2 -23.36 49.55 -47.34
CA GLY A 2 -22.71 50.86 -47.14
C GLY A 2 -22.58 51.16 -45.63
N ALA A 3 -21.42 51.48 -45.05
CA ALA A 3 -20.06 51.57 -45.64
C ALA A 3 -18.94 51.49 -44.56
N ALA A 4 -17.72 51.13 -45.02
CA ALA A 4 -16.39 51.71 -44.68
C ALA A 4 -15.94 51.87 -43.19
N ALA A 5 -14.84 51.23 -42.75
CA ALA A 5 -13.39 51.59 -42.92
C ALA A 5 -12.83 52.38 -41.70
N GLN A 6 -11.52 52.58 -41.45
CA GLN A 6 -10.28 52.41 -42.23
C GLN A 6 -9.03 52.30 -41.29
N ALA A 7 -7.86 51.89 -41.79
CA ALA A 7 -6.55 51.93 -41.08
C ALA A 7 -5.72 53.19 -41.46
N PRO A 8 -4.54 53.49 -40.84
CA PRO A 8 -3.25 53.03 -41.43
C PRO A 8 -2.02 52.91 -40.46
N THR A 9 -0.80 52.69 -41.01
CA THR A 9 0.46 52.33 -40.30
C THR A 9 1.70 53.20 -40.67
N CYS A 10 2.64 53.48 -39.74
CA CYS A 10 4.01 54.03 -39.98
C CYS A 10 4.88 54.05 -38.67
N ARG A 11 6.24 54.08 -38.64
CA ARG A 11 7.29 53.76 -39.65
C ARG A 11 8.65 53.24 -39.05
N ARG A 12 9.73 54.05 -38.93
CA ARG A 12 11.12 53.65 -38.50
C ARG A 12 12.01 54.83 -38.02
N GLY A 13 13.09 54.56 -37.25
CA GLY A 13 14.28 55.44 -37.03
C GLY A 13 14.79 55.41 -35.57
N VAL A 14 15.89 54.78 -35.12
CA VAL A 14 17.33 54.66 -35.50
C VAL A 14 18.29 55.63 -34.75
N ALA A 15 18.83 55.13 -33.63
CA ALA A 15 20.18 55.25 -33.03
C ALA A 15 21.00 56.58 -32.88
N SER A 16 21.38 56.87 -31.61
CA SER A 16 22.72 57.35 -31.14
C SER A 16 23.21 58.78 -31.51
N PRO A 17 24.30 59.35 -30.89
CA PRO A 17 25.09 58.99 -29.70
C PRO A 17 25.25 60.15 -28.65
N THR A 18 26.21 60.03 -27.70
CA THR A 18 26.68 61.04 -26.69
C THR A 18 27.83 61.93 -27.27
N PRO A 19 28.60 62.84 -26.56
CA PRO A 19 28.75 63.12 -25.10
C PRO A 19 29.08 64.58 -24.60
N ARG A 20 29.32 64.72 -23.26
CA ARG A 20 29.97 65.84 -22.47
C ARG A 20 29.15 67.15 -22.25
N GLY A 21 29.19 67.83 -21.08
CA GLY A 21 29.73 67.49 -19.73
C GLY A 21 29.89 68.69 -18.75
N ARG A 22 30.10 68.42 -17.43
CA ARG A 22 30.36 69.34 -16.27
C ARG A 22 29.15 70.17 -15.74
N SER A 23 29.00 70.53 -14.45
CA SER A 23 29.81 70.30 -13.22
C SER A 23 29.01 70.48 -11.89
N ALA A 24 29.58 70.01 -10.75
CA ALA A 24 29.16 70.19 -9.34
C ALA A 24 27.87 69.44 -8.86
N ALA A 25 27.70 69.02 -7.59
CA ALA A 25 28.47 69.26 -6.36
C ALA A 25 28.65 68.00 -5.43
N LEU A 26 29.16 68.21 -4.21
CA LEU A 26 29.53 67.26 -3.12
C LEU A 26 28.33 66.45 -2.56
N LYS A 27 28.42 65.32 -1.83
CA LYS A 27 29.47 64.33 -1.39
C LYS A 27 28.69 62.99 -1.15
N ARG A 28 29.07 61.77 -1.57
CA ARG A 28 30.25 60.90 -1.29
C ARG A 28 30.33 60.35 0.16
N ARG A 29 30.92 59.18 0.49
CA ARG A 29 31.29 57.84 -0.11
C ARG A 29 32.26 57.18 0.94
N SER A 30 32.59 55.89 1.06
CA SER A 30 32.29 54.55 0.48
C SER A 30 32.64 53.50 1.59
N CYS A 31 32.24 52.22 1.64
CA CYS A 31 32.34 51.06 0.72
C CYS A 31 33.77 50.58 0.37
N MET A 32 33.95 49.24 0.38
CA MET A 32 35.00 48.41 -0.26
C MET A 32 36.21 47.87 0.55
N THR A 33 36.45 46.56 0.32
CA THR A 33 37.73 45.81 0.26
C THR A 33 38.65 45.70 1.49
N GLY A 34 39.27 44.52 1.62
CA GLY A 34 40.45 44.27 2.47
C GLY A 34 41.42 43.30 1.79
N GLN A 35 42.61 43.11 2.36
CA GLN A 35 43.57 42.09 1.91
C GLN A 35 44.63 41.76 3.01
N GLN A 36 45.12 40.51 2.96
CA GLN A 36 46.46 40.03 3.38
C GLN A 36 46.82 39.73 4.87
N LEU A 37 47.10 38.42 5.09
CA LEU A 37 48.32 37.81 5.68
C LEU A 37 48.49 37.55 7.21
N LEU A 38 48.58 36.23 7.55
CA LEU A 38 49.45 35.56 8.58
C LEU A 38 49.15 35.82 10.10
N THR A 39 49.35 34.93 11.10
CA THR A 39 49.82 33.51 11.21
C THR A 39 49.53 32.90 12.61
N ARG A 40 49.40 31.55 12.72
CA ARG A 40 49.61 30.66 13.93
C ARG A 40 48.61 30.83 15.12
N ALA A 41 47.89 29.81 15.64
CA ALA A 41 48.27 28.60 16.45
C ALA A 41 48.66 28.90 17.93
N ALA A 42 48.43 28.10 18.99
CA ALA A 42 47.54 26.97 19.35
C ALA A 42 47.79 26.57 20.85
N GLY A 43 46.86 25.87 21.56
CA GLY A 43 47.02 25.36 22.97
C GLY A 43 46.46 26.30 24.07
N VAL A 44 45.73 25.98 25.16
CA VAL A 44 45.33 24.77 25.98
C VAL A 44 45.96 24.75 27.41
N ILE A 45 45.24 24.20 28.41
CA ILE A 45 45.53 24.05 29.89
C ILE A 45 45.19 25.30 30.76
N VAL A 46 44.42 25.37 31.88
CA VAL A 46 43.65 24.48 32.84
C VAL A 46 44.23 24.42 34.29
N LEU A 47 43.37 24.32 35.34
CA LEU A 47 43.62 24.19 36.83
C LEU A 47 44.03 25.51 37.60
N LEU A 48 43.73 25.79 38.91
CA LEU A 48 42.83 25.26 39.98
C LEU A 48 42.66 26.26 41.20
N LEU A 49 41.51 26.16 41.92
CA LEU A 49 41.23 26.28 43.39
C LEU A 49 41.49 27.52 44.32
N ALA A 50 40.41 27.85 45.09
CA ALA A 50 40.29 28.04 46.56
C ALA A 50 40.51 29.42 47.30
N GLY A 51 39.74 29.59 48.41
CA GLY A 51 39.73 30.74 49.37
C GLY A 51 38.48 31.64 49.21
N VAL A 52 37.50 31.80 50.12
CA VAL A 52 37.36 31.73 51.61
C VAL A 52 38.08 32.87 52.35
N SER A 53 37.49 33.70 53.23
CA SER A 53 36.08 34.12 53.50
C SER A 53 36.08 35.29 54.49
N LEU A 54 35.12 36.23 54.43
CA LEU A 54 34.66 36.99 55.62
C LEU A 54 33.24 37.56 55.41
N ALA A 55 32.48 37.73 56.51
CA ALA A 55 31.05 38.01 56.47
C ALA A 55 30.69 39.43 56.96
N ILE A 56 29.55 39.94 56.49
CA ILE A 56 28.78 41.01 57.15
C ILE A 56 27.32 40.54 57.23
N LEU A 57 26.73 40.58 58.43
CA LEU A 57 25.31 40.31 58.62
C LEU A 57 24.47 41.50 58.14
N GLN A 58 23.53 41.25 57.24
CA GLN A 58 22.29 42.02 57.15
C GLN A 58 21.13 41.05 57.09
N GLY A 59 20.17 41.18 58.02
CA GLY A 59 18.99 40.33 58.06
C GLY A 59 18.10 40.62 56.86
N ARG A 60 18.07 39.69 55.90
CA ARG A 60 16.97 39.62 54.93
C ARG A 60 15.93 38.66 55.48
N SER A 61 14.68 39.09 55.48
CA SER A 61 13.55 38.18 55.52
C SER A 61 13.74 37.15 54.41
N VAL A 62 13.74 35.86 54.75
CA VAL A 62 13.66 34.81 53.74
C VAL A 62 12.20 34.76 53.32
N ASP A 63 11.86 35.43 52.22
CA ASP A 63 10.58 35.20 51.56
C ASP A 63 10.54 33.71 51.20
N ALA A 64 9.68 32.96 51.90
CA ALA A 64 9.51 31.54 51.65
C ALA A 64 8.89 31.36 50.28
N GLN A 65 9.72 31.11 49.26
CA GLN A 65 9.24 30.70 47.95
C GLN A 65 8.40 29.44 48.14
N ALA A 66 7.10 29.53 47.86
CA ALA A 66 6.18 28.40 47.99
C ALA A 66 6.69 27.25 47.12
N GLN A 67 7.19 26.20 47.76
CA GLN A 67 7.92 25.15 47.08
C GLN A 67 6.93 24.16 46.48
N SER A 68 6.67 24.28 45.19
CA SER A 68 5.72 23.40 44.49
C SER A 68 6.22 21.96 44.49
N ALA A 69 5.55 21.08 45.25
CA ALA A 69 5.75 19.65 45.13
C ALA A 69 5.07 19.14 43.85
N SER A 70 5.66 18.12 43.21
CA SER A 70 5.12 17.49 42.00
C SER A 70 5.25 15.98 42.11
N GLN A 71 4.13 15.28 41.95
CA GLN A 71 4.01 13.83 42.12
C GLN A 71 3.35 13.23 40.87
N SER A 72 3.64 11.98 40.54
CA SER A 72 3.16 11.33 39.32
C SER A 72 2.58 9.95 39.64
N PHE A 73 1.35 9.74 39.23
CA PHE A 73 0.59 8.51 39.45
C PHE A 73 0.37 7.81 38.11
N SER A 74 0.76 6.53 38.00
CA SER A 74 0.45 5.71 36.82
C SER A 74 -1.02 5.29 36.82
N ALA A 75 -1.56 4.93 35.65
CA ALA A 75 -2.89 4.32 35.59
C ALA A 75 -2.92 2.99 36.36
N THR A 76 -3.93 2.80 37.21
CA THR A 76 -4.16 1.55 37.94
C THR A 76 -5.11 0.63 37.19
N ALA A 77 -5.96 1.20 36.32
CA ALA A 77 -6.60 0.49 35.23
C ALA A 77 -6.74 1.37 33.98
N ASP A 78 -6.60 0.80 32.78
CA ASP A 78 -6.99 1.41 31.52
C ASP A 78 -7.46 0.38 30.46
N GLY A 79 -8.11 0.85 29.41
CA GLY A 79 -8.65 -0.01 28.35
C GLY A 79 -9.56 0.74 27.38
N TYR A 80 -10.10 0.07 26.37
CA TYR A 80 -11.02 0.71 25.42
C TYR A 80 -12.25 -0.14 25.08
N ALA A 81 -13.33 0.55 24.70
CA ALA A 81 -14.57 -0.03 24.22
C ALA A 81 -14.76 0.30 22.74
N TYR A 82 -15.08 -0.72 21.93
CA TYR A 82 -15.11 -0.62 20.47
C TYR A 82 -16.50 -0.98 19.92
N SER A 83 -17.17 0.00 19.30
CA SER A 83 -18.57 -0.10 18.84
C SER A 83 -18.90 -1.32 17.96
N LEU A 84 -17.93 -1.77 17.15
CA LEU A 84 -18.13 -2.85 16.19
C LEU A 84 -17.86 -4.26 16.73
N LYS A 85 -17.34 -4.38 17.96
CA LYS A 85 -17.09 -5.66 18.65
C LYS A 85 -17.66 -5.57 20.07
N PRO A 86 -19.00 -5.48 20.21
CA PRO A 86 -19.61 -4.89 21.39
C PRO A 86 -19.54 -5.72 22.67
N THR A 87 -19.10 -6.98 22.58
CA THR A 87 -18.85 -7.90 23.71
C THR A 87 -17.36 -8.19 23.92
N SER A 88 -16.47 -7.61 23.11
CA SER A 88 -15.02 -7.80 23.24
C SER A 88 -14.43 -6.85 24.29
N ASN A 89 -13.52 -7.39 25.10
CA ASN A 89 -12.72 -6.65 26.06
C ASN A 89 -11.29 -6.49 25.54
N TYR A 90 -10.66 -5.37 25.91
CA TYR A 90 -9.32 -4.98 25.45
C TYR A 90 -8.37 -4.59 26.60
N ALA A 91 -8.64 -5.08 27.82
CA ALA A 91 -7.91 -4.76 29.06
C ALA A 91 -6.40 -5.08 29.05
N LEU A 92 -5.96 -5.98 28.17
CA LEU A 92 -4.56 -6.43 28.07
C LEU A 92 -3.87 -5.88 26.81
N SER A 93 -4.47 -4.88 26.16
CA SER A 93 -3.95 -4.31 24.92
C SER A 93 -3.02 -3.14 25.23
N ALA A 94 -1.72 -3.28 24.95
CA ALA A 94 -0.66 -2.29 25.11
C ALA A 94 -0.90 -0.90 24.46
N LYS A 95 -2.05 -0.71 23.79
CA LYS A 95 -2.45 0.53 23.12
C LYS A 95 -3.92 0.86 23.43
N LEU A 96 -4.14 2.01 24.04
CA LEU A 96 -5.45 2.67 24.08
C LEU A 96 -5.82 3.19 22.69
N ARG A 97 -7.12 3.18 22.36
CA ARG A 97 -7.67 3.53 21.05
C ARG A 97 -8.77 4.57 21.18
N VAL A 98 -8.68 5.65 20.41
CA VAL A 98 -9.68 6.72 20.38
C VAL A 98 -10.03 6.99 18.91
N ASP A 99 -11.31 6.92 18.56
CA ASP A 99 -11.80 7.05 17.19
C ASP A 99 -13.25 7.55 17.19
N GLY A 100 -13.57 8.48 16.28
CA GLY A 100 -14.92 9.02 16.13
C GLY A 100 -15.81 8.18 15.21
N SER A 101 -15.23 7.44 14.26
CA SER A 101 -15.98 6.54 13.38
C SER A 101 -15.08 5.48 12.74
N PRO A 102 -15.21 4.19 13.13
CA PRO A 102 -16.13 3.64 14.13
C PRO A 102 -15.82 4.10 15.56
N ALA A 103 -16.85 4.50 16.30
CA ALA A 103 -16.71 5.05 17.64
C ALA A 103 -15.95 4.09 18.57
N THR A 104 -14.85 4.59 19.13
CA THR A 104 -13.96 3.85 20.03
C THR A 104 -13.55 4.78 21.15
N TYR A 105 -13.88 4.41 22.40
CA TYR A 105 -13.61 5.21 23.59
C TYR A 105 -12.58 4.51 24.47
N SER A 106 -11.58 5.25 24.93
CA SER A 106 -10.60 4.75 25.92
C SER A 106 -10.93 5.25 27.31
N PHE A 107 -10.54 4.50 28.33
CA PHE A 107 -10.78 4.78 29.73
C PHE A 107 -9.48 4.59 30.51
N ALA A 108 -9.22 5.43 31.51
CA ALA A 108 -8.06 5.28 32.41
C ALA A 108 -8.41 5.79 33.82
N ARG A 109 -8.07 5.00 34.85
CA ARG A 109 -8.25 5.31 36.27
C ARG A 109 -6.91 5.47 36.98
N PHE A 110 -6.82 6.47 37.86
CA PHE A 110 -5.64 6.82 38.64
C PHE A 110 -6.00 6.95 40.11
N ASP A 111 -5.20 6.33 40.99
CA ASP A 111 -5.39 6.42 42.44
C ASP A 111 -4.37 7.40 43.05
N VAL A 112 -4.82 8.63 43.27
CA VAL A 112 -4.02 9.75 43.79
C VAL A 112 -3.94 9.66 45.31
N HIS A 113 -2.72 9.65 45.84
CA HIS A 113 -2.44 9.42 47.27
C HIS A 113 -1.20 10.22 47.73
N ASP A 114 -1.04 10.34 49.05
CA ASP A 114 0.08 10.98 49.74
C ASP A 114 0.38 12.45 49.37
N LEU A 115 -0.54 13.14 48.69
CA LEU A 115 -0.41 14.57 48.42
C LEU A 115 -0.40 15.40 49.71
N THR A 116 0.60 16.28 49.83
CA THR A 116 0.67 17.32 50.88
C THR A 116 0.38 18.70 50.29
N GLY A 117 -0.42 19.50 51.00
CA GLY A 117 -0.90 20.80 50.52
C GLY A 117 -2.11 20.71 49.59
N SER A 118 -2.49 21.83 48.98
CA SER A 118 -3.63 21.91 48.06
C SER A 118 -3.17 21.69 46.62
N VAL A 119 -3.99 21.00 45.80
CA VAL A 119 -3.71 20.84 44.36
C VAL A 119 -3.76 22.21 43.67
N ALA A 120 -2.64 22.57 43.03
CA ALA A 120 -2.48 23.79 42.25
C ALA A 120 -2.52 23.51 40.73
N LYS A 121 -2.15 22.28 40.31
CA LYS A 121 -2.34 21.78 38.95
C LYS A 121 -2.47 20.26 38.90
N ALA A 122 -3.30 19.73 38.02
CA ALA A 122 -3.29 18.33 37.63
C ALA A 122 -3.22 18.21 36.09
N THR A 123 -2.33 17.36 35.59
CA THR A 123 -2.04 17.21 34.16
C THR A 123 -2.04 15.73 33.78
N LEU A 124 -3.10 15.32 33.08
CA LEU A 124 -3.24 13.98 32.53
C LEU A 124 -2.36 13.87 31.28
N SER A 125 -1.49 12.86 31.23
CA SER A 125 -0.50 12.70 30.16
C SER A 125 -0.56 11.31 29.55
N PHE A 126 -0.73 11.26 28.23
CA PHE A 126 -0.70 10.02 27.43
C PHE A 126 0.48 10.06 26.45
N TYR A 127 1.13 8.92 26.25
CA TYR A 127 2.15 8.79 25.21
C TYR A 127 1.53 8.41 23.88
N THR A 128 1.90 9.13 22.82
CA THR A 128 1.26 9.05 21.50
C THR A 128 1.91 8.00 20.62
N VAL A 129 1.16 6.96 20.25
CA VAL A 129 1.61 5.86 19.39
C VAL A 129 1.26 6.11 17.92
N SER A 130 0.30 6.99 17.65
CA SER A 130 0.07 7.65 16.36
C SER A 130 0.03 9.17 16.53
N GLY A 131 0.18 9.93 15.44
CA GLY A 131 -0.15 11.36 15.43
C GLY A 131 -1.66 11.59 15.23
N SER A 132 -2.12 12.83 15.43
CA SER A 132 -3.48 13.27 15.10
C SER A 132 -3.50 14.76 14.75
N SER A 133 -4.24 15.12 13.69
CA SER A 133 -4.49 16.52 13.29
C SER A 133 -5.62 17.20 14.08
N THR A 134 -6.29 16.47 14.97
CA THR A 134 -7.46 16.94 15.72
C THR A 134 -7.24 16.84 17.22
N GLY A 135 -6.72 15.71 17.70
CA GLY A 135 -6.63 15.41 19.13
C GLY A 135 -7.81 14.60 19.67
N PHE A 136 -7.84 14.43 20.98
CA PHE A 136 -8.90 13.78 21.74
C PHE A 136 -9.43 14.72 22.84
N ASP A 137 -10.69 14.52 23.21
CA ASP A 137 -11.37 15.19 24.30
C ASP A 137 -11.40 14.28 25.54
N VAL A 138 -11.12 14.86 26.72
CA VAL A 138 -11.12 14.17 28.01
C VAL A 138 -12.42 14.46 28.74
N HIS A 139 -13.10 13.40 29.17
CA HIS A 139 -14.32 13.44 29.97
C HIS A 139 -14.04 12.86 31.37
N LEU A 140 -14.79 13.30 32.37
CA LEU A 140 -14.84 12.62 33.66
C LEU A 140 -15.68 11.34 33.52
N VAL A 141 -15.32 10.30 34.26
CA VAL A 141 -16.11 9.08 34.41
C VAL A 141 -16.46 8.96 35.90
N PRO A 142 -17.71 9.26 36.31
CA PRO A 142 -18.09 9.34 37.73
C PRO A 142 -18.03 8.00 38.48
N ASP A 143 -18.18 6.88 37.77
CA ASP A 143 -17.99 5.55 38.34
C ASP A 143 -16.49 5.19 38.39
N ASN A 144 -15.96 4.94 39.57
CA ASN A 144 -14.61 4.41 39.77
C ASN A 144 -14.58 2.90 40.04
N SER A 145 -15.73 2.23 40.12
CA SER A 145 -15.85 0.81 40.50
C SER A 145 -15.70 -0.18 39.35
N TRP A 146 -15.65 0.30 38.10
CA TRP A 146 -15.54 -0.55 36.91
C TRP A 146 -14.31 -1.48 36.95
N SER A 147 -14.53 -2.70 36.47
CA SER A 147 -13.46 -3.66 36.24
C SER A 147 -12.96 -3.55 34.80
N GLU A 148 -11.66 -3.44 34.66
CA GLU A 148 -10.93 -3.32 33.41
C GLU A 148 -11.25 -4.44 32.42
N SER A 149 -11.23 -5.68 32.90
CA SER A 149 -11.58 -6.90 32.15
C SER A 149 -13.08 -7.03 31.83
N ALA A 150 -13.92 -6.12 32.34
CA ALA A 150 -15.35 -6.05 32.05
C ALA A 150 -15.72 -4.88 31.10
N ILE A 151 -14.77 -4.04 30.67
CA ILE A 151 -15.04 -3.02 29.65
C ILE A 151 -15.34 -3.70 28.31
N THR A 152 -16.54 -3.47 27.78
CA THR A 152 -16.94 -3.77 26.40
C THR A 152 -17.79 -2.61 25.89
N TRP A 153 -18.17 -2.55 24.61
CA TRP A 153 -19.14 -1.53 24.17
C TRP A 153 -20.50 -1.65 24.85
N SER A 154 -20.87 -2.86 25.29
CA SER A 154 -22.14 -3.12 25.99
C SER A 154 -22.09 -2.75 27.48
N SER A 155 -20.91 -2.43 28.02
CA SER A 155 -20.65 -2.34 29.47
C SER A 155 -19.61 -1.28 29.87
N TYR A 156 -19.27 -0.33 28.99
CA TYR A 156 -18.27 0.69 29.31
C TYR A 156 -18.80 1.68 30.37
N PRO A 157 -17.93 2.16 31.29
CA PRO A 157 -18.35 3.09 32.33
C PRO A 157 -18.71 4.45 31.69
N GLN A 158 -19.86 5.00 32.07
CA GLN A 158 -20.40 6.17 31.37
C GLN A 158 -19.61 7.44 31.67
N MET A 159 -19.42 8.24 30.62
CA MET A 159 -18.71 9.53 30.65
C MET A 159 -19.68 10.68 30.88
N ASP A 160 -19.24 11.71 31.59
CA ASP A 160 -19.96 12.98 31.67
C ASP A 160 -19.98 13.67 30.29
N ALA A 161 -21.11 14.28 29.94
CA ALA A 161 -21.27 14.99 28.66
C ALA A 161 -20.39 16.25 28.53
N SER A 162 -19.84 16.76 29.64
CA SER A 162 -18.91 17.89 29.66
C SER A 162 -17.47 17.44 29.43
N VAL A 163 -16.81 18.03 28.42
CA VAL A 163 -15.36 17.91 28.23
C VAL A 163 -14.63 18.66 29.35
N VAL A 164 -13.73 17.97 30.04
CA VAL A 164 -12.85 18.49 31.09
C VAL A 164 -11.69 19.28 30.48
N GLY A 165 -11.16 18.79 29.35
CA GLY A 165 -10.13 19.43 28.55
C GLY A 165 -9.84 18.65 27.26
N SER A 166 -9.18 19.29 26.30
CA SER A 166 -8.88 18.71 24.98
C SER A 166 -7.36 18.69 24.73
N SER A 167 -6.86 17.70 24.00
CA SER A 167 -5.43 17.61 23.69
C SER A 167 -4.96 18.56 22.59
N GLY A 168 -5.86 18.90 21.66
CA GLY A 168 -5.49 19.47 20.36
C GLY A 168 -4.61 18.53 19.51
N PRO A 169 -4.10 19.02 18.36
CA PRO A 169 -3.29 18.23 17.43
C PRO A 169 -1.92 17.86 18.01
N PHE A 170 -1.39 16.68 17.64
CA PHE A 170 -0.08 16.22 18.09
C PHE A 170 0.64 15.32 17.06
N PRO A 171 2.00 15.36 17.01
CA PRO A 171 2.79 14.39 16.27
C PRO A 171 2.81 13.02 16.95
N VAL A 172 3.38 12.01 16.30
CA VAL A 172 3.64 10.68 16.90
C VAL A 172 4.86 10.72 17.83
N GLY A 173 4.89 9.89 18.87
CA GLY A 173 6.06 9.61 19.69
C GLY A 173 6.32 10.63 20.81
N VAL A 174 5.33 11.47 21.15
CA VAL A 174 5.42 12.50 22.19
C VAL A 174 4.47 12.24 23.35
N TRP A 175 4.78 12.84 24.51
CA TRP A 175 3.82 12.93 25.62
C TRP A 175 2.85 14.08 25.36
N THR A 176 1.61 13.74 25.03
CA THR A 176 0.50 14.69 24.92
C THR A 176 -0.12 14.89 26.29
N GLN A 177 -0.43 16.14 26.63
CA GLN A 177 -0.86 16.54 27.98
C GLN A 177 -2.17 17.34 27.93
N VAL A 178 -3.08 17.03 28.86
CA VAL A 178 -4.36 17.71 29.04
C VAL A 178 -4.46 18.20 30.48
N ASP A 179 -4.93 19.42 30.68
CA ASP A 179 -5.19 19.96 32.02
C ASP A 179 -6.49 19.36 32.58
N VAL A 180 -6.43 18.83 33.80
CA VAL A 180 -7.58 18.22 34.50
C VAL A 180 -7.72 18.76 35.93
N THR A 181 -7.12 19.93 36.21
CA THR A 181 -7.13 20.60 37.53
C THR A 181 -8.56 20.92 38.01
N SER A 182 -9.51 21.06 37.09
CA SER A 182 -10.93 21.28 37.39
C SER A 182 -11.64 20.11 38.08
N VAL A 183 -11.10 18.89 37.99
CA VAL A 183 -11.72 17.68 38.58
C VAL A 183 -10.80 16.95 39.58
N VAL A 184 -9.47 17.02 39.41
CA VAL A 184 -8.51 16.43 40.36
C VAL A 184 -8.12 17.46 41.42
N THR A 185 -8.76 17.38 42.58
CA THR A 185 -8.66 18.39 43.65
C THR A 185 -7.97 17.90 44.93
N GLY A 186 -7.64 16.61 45.05
CA GLY A 186 -6.96 16.03 46.21
C GLY A 186 -6.64 14.56 46.04
N ASN A 187 -6.44 13.84 47.16
CA ASN A 187 -6.29 12.39 47.17
C ASN A 187 -7.63 11.71 46.88
N GLY A 188 -7.63 10.67 46.05
CA GLY A 188 -8.83 9.98 45.59
C GLY A 188 -8.61 9.14 44.32
N SER A 189 -9.61 8.36 43.94
CA SER A 189 -9.63 7.62 42.67
C SER A 189 -10.31 8.46 41.59
N TYR A 190 -9.68 8.58 40.42
CA TYR A 190 -10.14 9.42 39.32
C TYR A 190 -10.14 8.64 38.00
N SER A 191 -11.32 8.41 37.42
CA SER A 191 -11.50 7.78 36.11
C SER A 191 -11.77 8.84 35.03
N PHE A 192 -11.12 8.68 33.88
CA PHE A 192 -11.26 9.54 32.71
C PHE A 192 -11.68 8.71 31.50
N GLY A 193 -12.50 9.29 30.63
CA GLY A 193 -12.86 8.75 29.33
C GLY A 193 -12.35 9.64 28.20
N LEU A 194 -11.93 9.03 27.09
CA LEU A 194 -11.38 9.72 25.92
C LEU A 194 -12.29 9.53 24.71
N THR A 195 -12.66 10.63 24.06
CA THR A 195 -13.42 10.64 22.80
C THR A 195 -12.69 11.45 21.73
N THR A 196 -13.13 11.39 20.47
CA THR A 196 -12.68 12.30 19.42
C THR A 196 -13.73 12.43 18.33
N SER A 197 -13.68 13.54 17.60
CA SER A 197 -14.39 13.73 16.32
C SER A 197 -13.59 13.23 15.11
N ALA A 198 -12.33 12.82 15.29
CA ALA A 198 -11.48 12.31 14.22
C ALA A 198 -11.86 10.88 13.81
N ILE A 199 -12.22 10.69 12.53
CA ILE A 199 -12.48 9.39 11.90
C ILE A 199 -11.18 8.64 11.47
N ALA A 200 -10.07 8.98 12.12
CA ALA A 200 -8.74 8.47 11.84
C ALA A 200 -8.15 7.93 13.14
N ASN A 201 -8.25 6.60 13.31
CA ASN A 201 -7.92 5.87 14.53
C ASN A 201 -6.65 6.35 15.24
N MET A 202 -6.83 6.88 16.44
CA MET A 202 -5.75 7.40 17.27
C MET A 202 -5.29 6.34 18.27
N SER A 203 -3.98 6.13 18.37
CA SER A 203 -3.37 5.18 19.29
C SER A 203 -2.53 5.90 20.35
N LEU A 204 -2.76 5.54 21.61
CA LEU A 204 -1.98 5.99 22.78
C LEU A 204 -1.42 4.73 23.49
N SER A 205 -0.39 4.86 24.33
CA SER A 205 0.06 3.74 25.18
C SER A 205 -1.01 3.43 26.25
N SER A 206 -1.27 2.14 26.51
CA SER A 206 -1.95 1.69 27.75
C SER A 206 -0.91 1.48 28.86
N LYS A 207 -1.35 1.00 30.04
CA LYS A 207 -0.47 0.61 31.15
C LYS A 207 0.39 -0.64 30.87
N GLU A 208 -0.05 -1.55 30.00
CA GLU A 208 0.77 -2.65 29.46
C GLU A 208 1.79 -2.14 28.43
N GLY A 209 1.56 -0.95 27.87
CA GLY A 209 2.48 -0.32 26.92
C GLY A 209 3.70 0.32 27.61
N LEU A 210 4.80 0.42 26.86
CA LEU A 210 6.10 0.92 27.32
C LEU A 210 6.07 2.32 27.99
N ASN A 211 5.03 3.12 27.73
CA ASN A 211 4.87 4.47 28.27
C ASN A 211 3.47 4.65 28.88
N ALA A 212 3.16 3.83 29.89
CA ALA A 212 1.91 3.84 30.68
C ALA A 212 1.38 5.27 30.97
N PRO A 213 0.06 5.52 30.81
CA PRO A 213 -0.54 6.81 31.12
C PRO A 213 -0.22 7.27 32.55
N ARG A 214 -0.05 8.59 32.72
CA ARG A 214 0.24 9.19 34.02
C ARG A 214 -0.59 10.43 34.30
N LEU A 215 -1.01 10.58 35.54
CA LEU A 215 -1.58 11.79 36.10
C LEU A 215 -0.50 12.47 36.94
N VAL A 216 -0.04 13.65 36.49
CA VAL A 216 0.96 14.44 37.22
C VAL A 216 0.22 15.52 38.01
N VAL A 217 0.38 15.52 39.33
CA VAL A 217 -0.26 16.48 40.24
C VAL A 217 0.80 17.36 40.89
N GLN A 218 0.54 18.67 40.93
CA GLN A 218 1.37 19.68 41.56
C GLN A 218 0.59 20.32 42.71
N THR A 219 1.20 20.42 43.88
CA THR A 219 0.60 21.05 45.06
C THR A 219 1.37 22.30 45.49
N THR A 220 0.66 23.18 46.18
CA THR A 220 1.24 24.27 46.98
C THR A 220 1.13 23.92 48.46
N ASP A 221 2.25 23.99 49.18
CA ASP A 221 2.31 23.69 50.61
C ASP A 221 1.32 24.51 51.45
N GLY A 222 0.46 23.81 52.19
CA GLY A 222 -0.02 24.28 53.47
C GLY A 222 0.99 23.88 54.54
N GLY A 223 1.52 24.84 55.30
CA GLY A 223 2.72 24.67 56.11
C GLY A 223 2.71 23.48 57.09
N THR A 224 3.83 22.76 57.14
CA THR A 224 4.05 21.56 57.96
C THR A 224 4.17 21.86 59.46
N PRO A 225 3.88 20.85 60.30
CA PRO A 225 4.69 20.58 61.50
C PRO A 225 5.56 19.32 61.34
N ALA A 226 6.80 19.36 61.81
CA ALA A 226 7.73 18.23 61.83
C ALA A 226 7.99 17.71 63.26
N THR A 227 8.51 16.48 63.42
CA THR A 227 9.37 15.95 64.54
C THR A 227 9.33 14.39 64.58
N THR A 228 10.25 13.61 65.17
CA THR A 228 11.72 13.71 65.43
C THR A 228 12.27 12.34 65.92
N GLY A 229 13.47 11.94 65.49
CA GLY A 229 14.34 10.95 66.19
C GLY A 229 14.17 9.46 65.80
N THR A 230 15.15 8.56 66.02
CA THR A 230 16.46 8.68 66.69
C THR A 230 17.52 7.69 66.10
N THR A 231 18.80 7.93 66.36
CA THR A 231 19.99 7.34 65.67
C THR A 231 20.65 6.14 66.40
N THR A 232 21.23 5.19 65.65
CA THR A 232 22.36 4.34 66.11
C THR A 232 23.35 3.99 64.97
N THR A 233 24.55 3.50 65.33
CA THR A 233 25.83 3.60 64.59
C THR A 233 26.22 2.42 63.65
N GLN A 234 27.13 2.71 62.70
CA GLN A 234 28.06 1.76 62.01
C GLN A 234 29.08 1.11 63.01
N PRO A 235 30.01 0.16 62.67
CA PRO A 235 30.82 0.03 61.42
C PRO A 235 31.28 -1.38 60.90
N THR A 236 31.80 -1.47 59.65
CA THR A 236 32.85 -2.43 59.12
C THR A 236 32.58 -3.97 59.10
N THR A 237 33.24 -4.90 58.36
CA THR A 237 34.12 -4.96 57.14
C THR A 237 34.33 -6.41 56.62
N SER A 238 34.60 -6.58 55.31
CA SER A 238 35.30 -7.74 54.66
C SER A 238 34.59 -9.14 54.70
N THR A 239 34.94 -10.21 53.96
CA THR A 239 36.09 -10.55 53.07
C THR A 239 35.71 -11.60 51.98
N THR A 240 36.56 -11.81 50.96
CA THR A 240 36.46 -12.80 49.84
C THR A 240 36.94 -14.22 50.19
N THR A 241 36.43 -15.31 49.57
CA THR A 241 37.26 -16.44 48.97
C THR A 241 36.49 -17.55 48.21
N THR A 242 37.24 -18.20 47.31
CA THR A 242 37.05 -19.23 46.25
C THR A 242 36.63 -20.70 46.55
N GLN A 243 35.70 -21.23 45.73
CA GLN A 243 35.76 -22.46 44.87
C GLN A 243 35.67 -23.93 45.48
N PRO A 244 35.73 -25.07 44.71
CA PRO A 244 34.75 -26.21 44.77
C PRO A 244 35.46 -27.62 44.94
N PRO A 245 35.14 -28.79 44.28
CA PRO A 245 33.95 -29.37 43.59
C PRO A 245 33.62 -30.86 43.98
N THR A 246 32.77 -31.59 43.20
CA THR A 246 32.95 -32.97 42.62
C THR A 246 31.71 -33.90 42.63
N GLY A 247 31.50 -34.71 41.56
CA GLY A 247 30.62 -35.90 41.48
C GLY A 247 29.34 -35.73 40.64
N THR A 248 29.04 -36.35 39.49
CA THR A 248 29.62 -37.44 38.63
C THR A 248 29.01 -38.85 38.75
N THR A 249 28.10 -39.23 37.82
CA THR A 249 27.88 -40.63 37.37
C THR A 249 27.26 -40.69 35.96
N THR A 250 27.51 -41.79 35.21
CA THR A 250 27.03 -42.03 33.83
C THR A 250 26.85 -43.54 33.57
N THR A 251 25.80 -43.97 32.84
CA THR A 251 25.78 -45.27 32.11
C THR A 251 24.70 -45.38 31.00
N GLN A 252 24.86 -46.37 30.12
CA GLN A 252 24.10 -46.74 28.89
C GLN A 252 23.64 -48.24 29.03
N PRO A 253 23.26 -49.05 28.00
CA PRO A 253 22.55 -48.86 26.71
C PRO A 253 21.45 -49.94 26.37
N THR A 254 20.59 -49.71 25.35
CA THR A 254 19.80 -50.75 24.60
C THR A 254 19.46 -50.20 23.17
N VAL A 255 20.04 -50.65 22.04
CA VAL A 255 19.72 -51.84 21.20
C VAL A 255 18.29 -51.81 20.58
N THR A 256 18.00 -51.07 19.49
CA THR A 256 18.19 -51.32 18.03
C THR A 256 17.26 -52.34 17.34
N ASN A 257 16.53 -51.91 16.29
CA ASN A 257 16.36 -52.65 15.01
C ASN A 257 15.83 -51.73 13.86
N PRO A 258 15.89 -52.14 12.56
CA PRO A 258 15.95 -51.23 11.40
C PRO A 258 14.61 -50.90 10.69
N PRO A 259 14.58 -49.89 9.78
CA PRO A 259 13.37 -49.39 9.12
C PRO A 259 12.94 -50.19 7.86
N PRO A 260 11.67 -50.07 7.42
CA PRO A 260 11.22 -50.59 6.12
C PRO A 260 11.82 -49.79 4.96
N THR A 261 12.31 -50.50 3.94
CA THR A 261 12.92 -49.89 2.75
C THR A 261 11.86 -49.43 1.75
N THR A 262 11.91 -48.16 1.33
CA THR A 262 11.27 -47.68 0.10
C THR A 262 12.33 -47.11 -0.84
N THR A 263 12.23 -47.43 -2.12
CA THR A 263 13.26 -47.14 -3.13
C THR A 263 13.31 -45.64 -3.46
N PRO A 264 14.50 -45.03 -3.62
CA PRO A 264 14.58 -43.64 -4.07
C PRO A 264 14.05 -43.52 -5.51
N SER A 265 12.96 -42.77 -5.70
CA SER A 265 12.54 -42.36 -7.03
C SER A 265 13.51 -41.30 -7.54
N THR A 266 14.21 -41.58 -8.63
CA THR A 266 15.24 -40.68 -9.20
C THR A 266 14.61 -39.58 -10.06
N SER A 267 13.90 -38.66 -9.42
CA SER A 267 13.65 -37.32 -9.95
C SER A 267 14.58 -36.34 -9.22
N PRO A 268 15.32 -35.46 -9.92
CA PRO A 268 16.14 -34.46 -9.26
C PRO A 268 15.25 -33.48 -8.48
N PRO A 269 15.67 -33.03 -7.28
CA PRO A 269 14.91 -32.01 -6.55
C PRO A 269 14.89 -30.70 -7.35
N VAL A 270 13.69 -30.21 -7.65
CA VAL A 270 13.51 -28.89 -8.26
C VAL A 270 14.02 -27.84 -7.28
N MET A 271 15.07 -27.10 -7.64
CA MET A 271 15.56 -25.99 -6.82
C MET A 271 14.44 -24.95 -6.67
N GLN A 272 14.03 -24.69 -5.43
CA GLN A 272 12.81 -23.95 -5.13
C GLN A 272 12.98 -22.45 -5.44
N THR A 273 11.96 -21.89 -6.10
CA THR A 273 11.72 -20.47 -6.46
C THR A 273 12.83 -19.47 -6.13
N GLY A 274 13.56 -19.03 -7.16
CA GLY A 274 14.29 -17.77 -7.12
C GLY A 274 13.33 -16.57 -7.15
N PHE A 275 13.80 -15.42 -6.66
CA PHE A 275 13.07 -14.15 -6.71
C PHE A 275 12.95 -13.58 -8.14
N PRO A 276 11.93 -12.76 -8.45
CA PRO A 276 10.88 -12.26 -7.55
C PRO A 276 9.76 -13.30 -7.29
N ILE A 277 9.24 -13.32 -6.07
CA ILE A 277 8.07 -14.11 -5.69
C ILE A 277 6.86 -13.17 -5.65
N ARG A 278 5.81 -13.53 -6.40
CA ARG A 278 4.54 -12.80 -6.43
C ARG A 278 3.53 -13.49 -5.54
N ALA A 279 2.90 -12.73 -4.65
CA ALA A 279 1.95 -13.28 -3.71
C ALA A 279 0.85 -12.28 -3.29
N ALA A 280 -0.26 -12.80 -2.78
CA ALA A 280 -1.36 -12.00 -2.24
C ALA A 280 -1.72 -12.42 -0.81
N PHE A 281 -2.10 -11.45 0.03
CA PHE A 281 -2.65 -11.72 1.36
C PHE A 281 -4.05 -12.33 1.25
N TYR A 282 -4.28 -13.45 1.93
CA TYR A 282 -5.45 -14.32 1.76
C TYR A 282 -6.10 -14.65 3.11
N TYR A 283 -7.42 -14.72 3.14
CA TYR A 283 -8.20 -14.83 4.37
C TYR A 283 -9.11 -16.07 4.36
N PRO A 284 -8.78 -17.12 5.14
CA PRO A 284 -9.52 -18.38 5.15
C PRO A 284 -10.78 -18.36 6.05
N TRP A 285 -11.35 -17.20 6.34
CA TRP A 285 -12.41 -17.02 7.36
C TRP A 285 -13.85 -16.94 6.82
N PHE A 286 -14.08 -17.51 5.64
CA PHE A 286 -15.42 -17.63 5.05
C PHE A 286 -15.95 -19.07 5.25
N PRO A 287 -17.25 -19.27 5.51
CA PRO A 287 -18.34 -18.31 5.33
C PRO A 287 -18.56 -17.33 6.51
N GLU A 288 -17.87 -17.50 7.65
CA GLU A 288 -18.16 -16.74 8.88
C GLU A 288 -18.03 -15.21 8.70
N ALA A 289 -17.04 -14.77 7.93
CA ALA A 289 -16.79 -13.36 7.68
C ALA A 289 -17.86 -12.65 6.83
N TRP A 290 -18.82 -13.35 6.22
CA TRP A 290 -19.96 -12.72 5.55
C TRP A 290 -20.97 -12.09 6.52
N SER A 291 -20.95 -12.46 7.81
CA SER A 291 -21.84 -11.91 8.84
C SER A 291 -21.04 -11.35 10.01
N GLN A 292 -20.65 -10.08 9.93
CA GLN A 292 -19.99 -9.38 11.05
C GLN A 292 -20.64 -8.02 11.34
N GLN A 293 -20.48 -7.55 12.58
CA GLN A 293 -20.79 -6.16 12.99
C GLN A 293 -22.25 -5.72 12.74
N GLY A 294 -23.17 -6.67 12.66
CA GLY A 294 -24.60 -6.41 12.36
C GLY A 294 -24.91 -6.26 10.86
N LEU A 295 -23.93 -6.38 9.96
CA LEU A 295 -24.14 -6.40 8.51
C LEU A 295 -24.12 -7.84 7.99
N THR A 296 -24.92 -8.11 6.98
CA THR A 296 -24.89 -9.34 6.18
C THR A 296 -25.44 -9.00 4.79
N PRO A 297 -24.62 -9.06 3.72
CA PRO A 297 -23.20 -9.39 3.71
C PRO A 297 -22.32 -8.29 4.35
N PHE A 298 -21.26 -8.67 5.06
CA PHE A 298 -20.23 -7.76 5.58
C PHE A 298 -19.18 -7.45 4.50
N THR A 299 -19.60 -6.76 3.43
CA THR A 299 -18.71 -6.21 2.39
C THR A 299 -19.39 -5.06 1.66
N LYS A 300 -18.65 -4.30 0.84
CA LYS A 300 -19.19 -3.30 -0.10
C LYS A 300 -19.44 -3.85 -1.50
N TYR A 301 -19.04 -5.10 -1.77
CA TYR A 301 -18.89 -5.64 -3.13
C TYR A 301 -19.59 -7.00 -3.28
N HIS A 302 -19.77 -7.47 -4.52
CA HIS A 302 -20.48 -8.72 -4.81
C HIS A 302 -19.53 -9.73 -5.49
N PRO A 303 -18.93 -10.67 -4.74
CA PRO A 303 -18.01 -11.67 -5.29
C PRO A 303 -18.66 -12.50 -6.41
N THR A 304 -17.94 -12.73 -7.50
CA THR A 304 -18.42 -13.53 -8.65
C THR A 304 -18.63 -15.00 -8.27
N LEU A 305 -17.93 -15.50 -7.23
CA LEU A 305 -18.17 -16.82 -6.65
C LEU A 305 -19.32 -16.86 -5.63
N GLY A 306 -20.00 -15.73 -5.40
CA GLY A 306 -21.01 -15.56 -4.36
C GLY A 306 -20.42 -15.55 -2.95
N TYR A 307 -21.30 -15.58 -1.94
CA TYR A 307 -20.92 -15.63 -0.53
C TYR A 307 -20.54 -17.07 -0.12
N TYR A 308 -19.32 -17.45 -0.51
CA TYR A 308 -18.79 -18.83 -0.50
C TYR A 308 -18.39 -19.37 0.89
N ASP A 309 -18.16 -20.68 0.96
CA ASP A 309 -17.90 -21.47 2.18
C ASP A 309 -16.48 -22.06 2.29
N LEU A 310 -15.58 -21.74 1.35
CA LEU A 310 -14.24 -22.34 1.20
C LEU A 310 -14.25 -23.87 1.01
N SER A 311 -15.30 -24.40 0.40
CA SER A 311 -15.27 -25.74 -0.20
C SER A 311 -14.12 -25.87 -1.22
N THR A 312 -13.65 -27.11 -1.43
CA THR A 312 -12.49 -27.41 -2.31
C THR A 312 -12.61 -26.79 -3.71
N SER A 313 -13.81 -26.74 -4.30
CA SER A 313 -14.05 -26.15 -5.62
C SER A 313 -13.91 -24.63 -5.64
N VAL A 314 -14.11 -23.95 -4.51
CA VAL A 314 -13.86 -22.51 -4.34
C VAL A 314 -12.36 -22.27 -4.26
N ILE A 315 -11.63 -23.02 -3.42
CA ILE A 315 -10.17 -22.91 -3.27
C ILE A 315 -9.46 -23.20 -4.61
N GLN A 316 -9.91 -24.21 -5.36
CA GLN A 316 -9.38 -24.51 -6.70
C GLN A 316 -9.54 -23.34 -7.68
N LYS A 317 -10.71 -22.68 -7.70
CA LYS A 317 -10.94 -21.48 -8.53
C LYS A 317 -10.10 -20.30 -8.07
N GLN A 318 -9.95 -20.10 -6.78
CA GLN A 318 -9.16 -19.01 -6.20
C GLN A 318 -7.66 -19.17 -6.51
N ILE A 319 -7.12 -20.39 -6.39
CA ILE A 319 -5.75 -20.70 -6.83
C ILE A 319 -5.61 -20.50 -8.34
N GLY A 320 -6.56 -21.00 -9.15
CA GLY A 320 -6.56 -20.78 -10.60
C GLY A 320 -6.55 -19.30 -11.00
N ALA A 321 -7.37 -18.48 -10.34
CA ALA A 321 -7.44 -17.04 -10.56
C ALA A 321 -6.14 -16.31 -10.13
N MET A 322 -5.56 -16.70 -8.98
CA MET A 322 -4.24 -16.20 -8.56
C MET A 322 -3.14 -16.58 -9.56
N GLN A 323 -3.14 -17.80 -10.10
CA GLN A 323 -2.15 -18.26 -11.08
C GLN A 323 -2.34 -17.61 -12.46
N GLY A 324 -3.57 -17.35 -12.90
CA GLY A 324 -3.84 -16.55 -14.10
C GLY A 324 -3.32 -15.12 -13.99
N ALA A 325 -3.45 -14.53 -12.78
CA ALA A 325 -2.81 -13.26 -12.41
C ALA A 325 -1.29 -13.36 -12.17
N GLY A 326 -0.67 -14.51 -12.41
CA GLY A 326 0.76 -14.75 -12.22
C GLY A 326 1.28 -14.60 -10.79
N LEU A 327 0.38 -14.70 -9.81
CA LEU A 327 0.73 -14.87 -8.41
C LEU A 327 1.18 -16.32 -8.21
N THR A 328 2.42 -16.48 -7.74
CA THR A 328 3.06 -17.78 -7.50
C THR A 328 2.74 -18.37 -6.13
N ALA A 329 2.26 -17.54 -5.19
CA ALA A 329 1.92 -17.96 -3.84
C ALA A 329 0.76 -17.17 -3.21
N GLY A 330 0.17 -17.71 -2.16
CA GLY A 330 -0.76 -17.02 -1.26
C GLY A 330 -0.19 -16.91 0.16
N ILE A 331 -0.53 -15.84 0.88
CA ILE A 331 -0.09 -15.58 2.25
C ILE A 331 -1.33 -15.62 3.16
N SER A 332 -1.59 -16.77 3.78
CA SER A 332 -2.85 -17.05 4.51
C SER A 332 -2.82 -16.55 5.95
N SER A 333 -3.77 -15.69 6.31
CA SER A 333 -4.05 -15.26 7.70
C SER A 333 -4.20 -16.46 8.64
N TRP A 334 -3.49 -16.43 9.78
CA TRP A 334 -3.40 -17.53 10.75
C TRP A 334 -3.38 -17.03 12.19
N TRP A 335 -4.31 -17.54 13.01
CA TRP A 335 -4.71 -16.99 14.31
C TRP A 335 -4.31 -17.84 15.53
N GLY A 336 -3.33 -18.74 15.39
CA GLY A 336 -2.92 -19.67 16.45
C GLY A 336 -3.40 -21.10 16.23
N GLN A 337 -2.76 -22.04 16.93
CA GLN A 337 -3.05 -23.47 16.89
C GLN A 337 -4.52 -23.75 17.24
N GLY A 338 -5.18 -24.61 16.47
CA GLY A 338 -6.59 -24.98 16.64
C GLY A 338 -7.61 -23.95 16.14
N SER A 339 -7.20 -22.77 15.67
CA SER A 339 -8.10 -21.77 15.08
C SER A 339 -8.76 -22.24 13.77
N ASN A 340 -9.87 -21.62 13.35
CA ASN A 340 -10.51 -21.94 12.06
C ASN A 340 -9.54 -21.74 10.86
N SER A 341 -8.65 -20.75 10.95
CA SER A 341 -7.58 -20.53 9.96
C SER A 341 -6.53 -21.64 9.94
N ASP A 342 -6.16 -22.18 11.10
CA ASP A 342 -5.20 -23.27 11.25
C ASP A 342 -5.76 -24.57 10.65
N GLN A 343 -6.98 -24.92 11.04
CA GLN A 343 -7.71 -26.08 10.50
C GLN A 343 -7.89 -26.00 8.97
N ARG A 344 -8.11 -24.81 8.42
CA ARG A 344 -8.26 -24.60 6.96
C ARG A 344 -6.93 -24.52 6.20
N PHE A 345 -5.81 -24.22 6.85
CA PHE A 345 -4.52 -24.11 6.15
C PHE A 345 -4.05 -25.45 5.54
N GLY A 346 -4.28 -26.57 6.25
CA GLY A 346 -4.04 -27.91 5.70
C GLY A 346 -4.90 -28.22 4.45
N GLN A 347 -6.11 -27.66 4.35
CA GLN A 347 -6.95 -27.76 3.16
C GLN A 347 -6.38 -26.91 2.01
N LEU A 348 -5.90 -25.70 2.27
CA LEU A 348 -5.26 -24.84 1.26
C LEU A 348 -4.02 -25.51 0.64
N LEU A 349 -3.16 -26.10 1.47
CA LEU A 349 -1.99 -26.88 1.04
C LEU A 349 -2.41 -28.09 0.20
N SER A 350 -3.29 -28.95 0.74
CA SER A 350 -3.74 -30.17 0.06
C SER A 350 -4.39 -29.88 -1.29
N VAL A 351 -5.15 -28.79 -1.42
CA VAL A 351 -5.73 -28.38 -2.71
C VAL A 351 -4.65 -27.89 -3.67
N ALA A 352 -3.68 -27.08 -3.23
CA ALA A 352 -2.57 -26.62 -4.06
C ALA A 352 -1.69 -27.76 -4.58
N ASP A 353 -1.38 -28.77 -3.76
CA ASP A 353 -0.65 -29.96 -4.19
C ASP A 353 -1.50 -30.82 -5.16
N SER A 354 -2.80 -31.00 -4.89
CA SER A 354 -3.70 -31.77 -5.77
C SER A 354 -3.85 -31.20 -7.18
N LEU A 355 -3.60 -29.90 -7.37
CA LEU A 355 -3.59 -29.24 -8.67
C LEU A 355 -2.28 -29.47 -9.45
N GLY A 356 -1.20 -29.90 -8.79
CA GLY A 356 0.13 -30.10 -9.38
C GLY A 356 0.76 -28.83 -9.97
N SER A 357 0.14 -27.67 -9.78
CA SER A 357 0.36 -26.45 -10.57
C SER A 357 1.55 -25.60 -10.09
N GLY A 358 2.28 -26.07 -9.08
CA GLY A 358 3.44 -25.37 -8.52
C GLY A 358 3.11 -24.20 -7.57
N PHE A 359 1.84 -23.82 -7.40
CA PHE A 359 1.43 -22.78 -6.45
C PHE A 359 1.89 -23.12 -5.02
N LYS A 360 2.10 -22.08 -4.20
CA LYS A 360 2.59 -22.22 -2.82
C LYS A 360 1.78 -21.43 -1.79
N TRP A 361 1.82 -21.86 -0.54
CA TRP A 361 1.24 -21.14 0.59
C TRP A 361 2.29 -20.82 1.65
N ALA A 362 2.24 -19.58 2.16
CA ALA A 362 2.90 -19.18 3.39
C ALA A 362 1.85 -18.77 4.43
N LEU A 363 2.22 -18.80 5.71
CA LEU A 363 1.37 -18.30 6.79
C LEU A 363 1.61 -16.81 7.05
N TYR A 364 0.54 -16.10 7.39
CA TYR A 364 0.59 -14.77 8.02
C TYR A 364 0.27 -14.91 9.50
N TYR A 365 1.28 -14.72 10.35
CA TYR A 365 1.16 -14.84 11.78
C TYR A 365 0.48 -13.58 12.36
N GLU A 366 -0.82 -13.68 12.60
CA GLU A 366 -1.68 -12.61 13.12
C GLU A 366 -1.50 -12.30 14.62
N PRO A 367 -1.19 -13.25 15.54
CA PRO A 367 -1.16 -12.95 16.98
C PRO A 367 -0.24 -11.78 17.39
N GLU A 368 0.84 -11.54 16.65
CA GLU A 368 1.76 -10.42 16.84
C GLU A 368 1.17 -9.03 16.49
N GLY A 369 0.07 -9.00 15.73
CA GLY A 369 -0.69 -7.79 15.41
C GLY A 369 -1.86 -7.51 16.34
N GLN A 370 -2.21 -8.50 17.18
CA GLN A 370 -3.45 -8.52 17.96
C GLN A 370 -3.18 -8.59 19.47
N GLY A 371 -2.04 -9.15 19.89
CA GLY A 371 -1.51 -9.14 21.26
C GLY A 371 0.00 -8.89 21.31
N ASP A 372 0.68 -9.52 22.27
CA ASP A 372 2.15 -9.64 22.37
C ASP A 372 2.51 -11.11 22.72
N PRO A 373 2.78 -11.97 21.72
CA PRO A 373 3.09 -13.37 21.94
C PRO A 373 4.52 -13.55 22.45
N SER A 374 4.67 -14.27 23.57
CA SER A 374 5.98 -14.55 24.17
C SER A 374 6.88 -15.38 23.25
N ILE A 375 8.21 -15.29 23.44
CA ILE A 375 9.20 -16.13 22.73
C ILE A 375 8.86 -17.63 22.84
N ALA A 376 8.33 -18.08 23.98
CA ALA A 376 7.92 -19.46 24.17
C ALA A 376 6.67 -19.83 23.33
N GLN A 377 5.72 -18.90 23.20
CA GLN A 377 4.54 -19.08 22.34
C GLN A 377 4.93 -19.11 20.86
N ILE A 378 5.68 -18.13 20.38
CA ILE A 378 6.16 -18.07 18.99
C ILE A 378 6.95 -19.34 18.66
N LYS A 379 7.83 -19.80 19.55
CA LYS A 379 8.59 -21.04 19.35
C LYS A 379 7.70 -22.29 19.34
N SER A 380 6.66 -22.34 20.17
CA SER A 380 5.64 -23.41 20.15
C SER A 380 4.93 -23.44 18.80
N ASP A 381 4.50 -22.28 18.30
CA ASP A 381 3.79 -22.14 17.03
C ASP A 381 4.68 -22.49 15.83
N LEU A 382 5.93 -22.01 15.78
CA LEU A 382 6.88 -22.40 14.72
C LEU A 382 7.17 -23.91 14.74
N THR A 383 7.30 -24.52 15.93
CA THR A 383 7.47 -25.97 16.07
C THR A 383 6.23 -26.73 15.60
N TYR A 384 5.03 -26.22 15.88
CA TYR A 384 3.76 -26.78 15.41
C TYR A 384 3.65 -26.72 13.88
N ILE A 385 3.92 -25.54 13.30
CA ILE A 385 3.86 -25.28 11.84
C ILE A 385 4.88 -26.17 11.11
N ASP A 386 6.08 -26.35 11.65
CA ASP A 386 7.09 -27.23 11.06
C ASP A 386 6.58 -28.68 10.96
N GLN A 387 6.03 -29.19 12.06
CA GLN A 387 5.54 -30.58 12.17
C GLN A 387 4.27 -30.87 11.37
N HIS A 388 3.38 -29.88 11.19
CA HIS A 388 2.08 -30.08 10.52
C HIS A 388 2.08 -29.63 9.05
N TYR A 389 2.90 -28.65 8.68
CA TYR A 389 2.76 -27.94 7.40
C TYR A 389 4.07 -27.77 6.63
N ALA A 390 5.21 -27.52 7.27
CA ALA A 390 6.44 -27.21 6.53
C ALA A 390 7.00 -28.39 5.72
N ALA A 391 6.59 -29.64 6.02
CA ALA A 391 6.94 -30.80 5.22
C ALA A 391 6.20 -30.85 3.86
N ASP A 392 5.08 -30.15 3.72
CA ASP A 392 4.19 -30.20 2.54
C ASP A 392 4.85 -29.57 1.29
N PRO A 393 4.75 -30.20 0.10
CA PRO A 393 5.33 -29.67 -1.14
C PRO A 393 4.70 -28.35 -1.62
N ALA A 394 3.49 -28.01 -1.17
CA ALA A 394 2.85 -26.71 -1.40
C ALA A 394 3.26 -25.64 -0.38
N TYR A 395 4.00 -25.97 0.70
CA TYR A 395 4.49 -24.93 1.61
C TYR A 395 5.62 -24.10 0.95
N LEU A 396 5.53 -22.77 1.04
CA LEU A 396 6.51 -21.85 0.45
C LEU A 396 7.83 -21.87 1.23
N LYS A 397 8.95 -22.08 0.53
CA LYS A 397 10.29 -22.06 1.12
C LYS A 397 11.24 -21.19 0.32
N VAL A 398 12.12 -20.46 1.00
CA VAL A 398 13.20 -19.66 0.40
C VAL A 398 14.53 -20.17 0.96
N GLY A 399 15.48 -20.50 0.07
CA GLY A 399 16.75 -21.13 0.48
C GLY A 399 16.58 -22.50 1.18
N GLY A 400 15.44 -23.16 1.00
CA GLY A 400 15.07 -24.42 1.68
C GLY A 400 14.32 -24.23 3.01
N LYS A 401 14.29 -23.02 3.57
CA LYS A 401 13.60 -22.71 4.84
C LYS A 401 12.13 -22.38 4.64
N PRO A 402 11.18 -22.91 5.45
CA PRO A 402 9.78 -22.51 5.39
C PRO A 402 9.61 -21.01 5.66
N VAL A 403 8.84 -20.32 4.83
CA VAL A 403 8.54 -18.90 4.96
C VAL A 403 7.43 -18.67 5.98
N ILE A 404 7.59 -17.66 6.84
CA ILE A 404 6.51 -17.09 7.65
C ILE A 404 6.52 -15.57 7.56
N PHE A 405 5.36 -14.99 7.24
CA PHE A 405 5.13 -13.55 7.32
C PHE A 405 4.54 -13.20 8.69
N VAL A 406 4.86 -12.04 9.25
CA VAL A 406 4.43 -11.65 10.61
C VAL A 406 3.72 -10.30 10.61
N TYR A 407 2.48 -10.24 11.08
CA TYR A 407 1.70 -8.99 11.13
C TYR A 407 2.02 -8.16 12.39
N ASN A 408 3.25 -7.72 12.60
CA ASN A 408 3.61 -6.94 13.80
C ASN A 408 3.08 -5.48 13.76
N SER A 409 1.76 -5.29 13.82
CA SER A 409 1.14 -3.96 13.97
C SER A 409 1.15 -3.43 15.41
N ASN A 410 1.39 -4.30 16.39
CA ASN A 410 1.50 -3.90 17.80
C ASN A 410 2.94 -3.52 18.19
N ASP A 411 3.91 -4.42 18.08
CA ASP A 411 5.32 -4.06 18.25
C ASP A 411 5.90 -3.41 16.98
N LEU A 412 6.35 -2.17 17.15
CA LEU A 412 6.89 -1.29 16.11
C LEU A 412 8.32 -0.84 16.46
N THR A 413 9.05 -1.66 17.22
CA THR A 413 10.40 -1.41 17.72
C THR A 413 11.37 -2.49 17.26
N CYS A 414 12.68 -2.26 17.36
CA CYS A 414 13.67 -3.29 16.99
C CYS A 414 13.62 -4.56 17.86
N ALA A 415 12.96 -4.52 19.03
CA ALA A 415 12.82 -5.68 19.90
C ALA A 415 12.05 -6.83 19.23
N ILE A 416 11.11 -6.53 18.32
CA ILE A 416 10.40 -7.55 17.54
C ILE A 416 11.34 -8.50 16.80
N VAL A 417 12.45 -7.96 16.27
CA VAL A 417 13.41 -8.72 15.46
C VAL A 417 14.20 -9.68 16.33
N ASP A 418 14.64 -9.23 17.51
CA ASP A 418 15.34 -10.07 18.46
C ASP A 418 14.40 -11.10 19.11
N LYS A 419 13.12 -10.75 19.36
CA LYS A 419 12.06 -11.66 19.84
C LYS A 419 11.86 -12.83 18.87
N TRP A 420 11.63 -12.53 17.59
CA TRP A 420 11.41 -13.53 16.54
C TRP A 420 12.65 -14.37 16.24
N LYS A 421 13.85 -13.77 16.19
CA LYS A 421 15.09 -14.53 15.98
C LYS A 421 15.45 -15.43 17.17
N SER A 422 15.07 -15.05 18.39
CA SER A 422 15.23 -15.90 19.58
C SER A 422 14.24 -17.07 19.62
N ALA A 423 13.07 -16.92 18.99
CA ALA A 423 12.06 -17.97 18.88
C ALA A 423 12.31 -18.94 17.70
N ASN A 424 13.02 -18.48 16.65
CA ASN A 424 13.12 -19.18 15.36
C ASN A 424 13.63 -20.64 15.47
N THR A 425 12.97 -21.53 14.72
CA THR A 425 13.29 -22.97 14.58
C THR A 425 13.79 -23.34 13.17
N ASP A 426 14.37 -22.37 12.45
CA ASP A 426 14.88 -22.41 11.06
C ASP A 426 13.89 -22.03 9.94
N PHE A 427 12.90 -21.19 10.27
CA PHE A 427 12.09 -20.47 9.29
C PHE A 427 12.85 -19.30 8.65
N TYR A 428 12.41 -18.92 7.44
CA TYR A 428 12.68 -17.64 6.81
C TYR A 428 11.62 -16.64 7.30
N ILE A 429 12.04 -15.58 8.00
CA ILE A 429 11.14 -14.64 8.67
C ILE A 429 11.01 -13.36 7.84
N ASP A 430 9.78 -13.03 7.44
CA ASP A 430 9.43 -11.74 6.85
C ASP A 430 8.56 -10.91 7.81
N LEU A 431 9.12 -9.83 8.36
CA LEU A 431 8.45 -8.97 9.34
C LEU A 431 7.77 -7.77 8.66
N LYS A 432 6.68 -7.28 9.26
CA LYS A 432 6.03 -6.06 8.79
C LYS A 432 6.86 -4.83 9.16
N VAL A 433 7.09 -3.93 8.20
CA VAL A 433 7.83 -2.67 8.42
C VAL A 433 7.19 -1.73 9.45
N PHE A 434 8.06 -1.05 10.19
CA PHE A 434 7.80 0.01 11.15
C PHE A 434 8.85 1.13 11.02
N SER A 435 8.61 2.30 11.60
CA SER A 435 9.54 3.43 11.46
C SER A 435 10.93 3.09 12.01
N GLY A 436 11.97 3.18 11.17
CA GLY A 436 13.36 2.87 11.56
C GLY A 436 13.82 1.42 11.34
N TYR A 437 12.97 0.51 10.82
CA TYR A 437 13.28 -0.92 10.69
C TYR A 437 14.68 -1.26 10.11
N LYS A 438 15.13 -0.53 9.08
CA LYS A 438 16.46 -0.69 8.44
C LYS A 438 17.66 -0.35 9.34
N THR A 439 17.43 0.21 10.52
CA THR A 439 18.49 0.59 11.48
C THR A 439 18.58 -0.34 12.69
N CYS A 440 17.71 -1.36 12.77
CA CYS A 440 17.79 -2.37 13.82
C CYS A 440 19.06 -3.21 13.70
N ALA A 441 19.78 -3.39 14.82
CA ALA A 441 21.05 -4.12 14.87
C ALA A 441 20.90 -5.59 14.46
N SER A 442 19.79 -6.22 14.88
CA SER A 442 19.25 -7.40 14.21
C SER A 442 18.38 -7.00 13.03
N GLN A 443 18.56 -7.71 11.91
CA GLN A 443 17.59 -7.78 10.81
C GLN A 443 16.98 -9.20 10.77
N PRO A 444 15.71 -9.36 10.34
CA PRO A 444 15.11 -10.63 9.92
C PRO A 444 15.62 -11.01 8.52
N ASP A 445 15.07 -12.06 7.91
CA ASP A 445 15.44 -12.45 6.54
C ASP A 445 14.85 -11.50 5.47
N SER A 446 13.66 -10.90 5.74
CA SER A 446 13.03 -9.92 4.85
C SER A 446 12.00 -9.00 5.57
N TRP A 447 11.47 -8.02 4.83
CA TRP A 447 10.49 -7.04 5.29
C TRP A 447 9.39 -6.75 4.26
N HIS A 448 8.12 -6.92 4.65
CA HIS A 448 6.93 -6.56 3.88
C HIS A 448 6.21 -5.31 4.44
N GLN A 449 5.30 -4.74 3.65
CA GLN A 449 4.32 -3.79 4.16
C GLN A 449 2.90 -4.32 3.95
N TYR A 450 2.09 -4.27 5.01
CA TYR A 450 0.64 -4.35 4.92
C TYR A 450 0.08 -2.95 5.20
N GLY A 451 -0.68 -2.39 4.24
CA GLY A 451 -1.16 -1.01 4.34
C GLY A 451 -2.10 -0.61 3.19
N PRO A 452 -3.29 -1.22 3.06
CA PRO A 452 -4.16 -1.06 1.89
C PRO A 452 -4.73 0.34 1.67
N ALA A 453 -4.58 1.24 2.65
CA ALA A 453 -4.89 2.66 2.53
C ALA A 453 -3.95 3.42 1.56
N VAL A 454 -2.80 2.82 1.23
CA VAL A 454 -1.81 3.37 0.29
C VAL A 454 -1.77 2.47 -0.94
N ALA A 455 -1.84 3.08 -2.12
CA ALA A 455 -1.93 2.34 -3.37
C ALA A 455 -0.66 1.54 -3.70
N GLU A 456 0.50 2.00 -3.20
CA GLU A 456 1.82 1.38 -3.36
C GLU A 456 2.67 1.53 -2.08
N SER A 457 3.63 0.61 -1.89
CA SER A 457 4.70 0.77 -0.90
C SER A 457 5.98 0.05 -1.32
N ASN A 458 6.99 0.81 -1.72
CA ASN A 458 8.31 0.31 -2.08
C ASN A 458 9.25 0.25 -0.85
N GLN A 459 9.48 -0.95 -0.33
CA GLN A 459 10.46 -1.24 0.72
C GLN A 459 11.78 -1.67 0.08
N ALA A 460 12.41 -0.73 -0.64
CA ALA A 460 13.55 -0.97 -1.54
C ALA A 460 14.60 -1.95 -0.97
N GLY A 461 14.83 -3.04 -1.71
CA GLY A 461 15.69 -4.17 -1.32
C GLY A 461 14.96 -5.38 -0.75
N TYR A 462 13.69 -5.25 -0.33
CA TYR A 462 12.91 -6.32 0.31
C TYR A 462 11.59 -6.60 -0.43
N SER A 463 10.70 -5.62 -0.49
CA SER A 463 9.35 -5.81 -1.02
C SER A 463 8.78 -4.59 -1.74
N PHE A 464 7.79 -4.84 -2.59
CA PHE A 464 6.92 -3.82 -3.17
C PHE A 464 5.48 -4.30 -3.02
N SER A 465 4.66 -3.55 -2.29
CA SER A 465 3.26 -3.89 -1.99
C SER A 465 2.30 -2.96 -2.72
N ILE A 466 1.18 -3.47 -3.24
CA ILE A 466 0.14 -2.69 -3.94
C ILE A 466 -1.26 -2.98 -3.41
N SER A 467 -2.17 -2.02 -3.55
CA SER A 467 -3.57 -2.11 -3.12
C SER A 467 -4.54 -1.57 -4.20
N PRO A 468 -5.64 -2.29 -4.53
CA PRO A 468 -6.63 -1.80 -5.48
C PRO A 468 -7.49 -0.68 -4.87
N GLY A 469 -7.67 -0.69 -3.55
CA GLY A 469 -8.54 0.22 -2.81
C GLY A 469 -8.72 -0.19 -1.35
N LEU A 470 -9.38 0.65 -0.57
CA LEU A 470 -9.74 0.40 0.82
C LEU A 470 -11.09 1.07 1.10
N TYR A 471 -12.12 0.26 1.34
CA TYR A 471 -13.48 0.75 1.63
C TYR A 471 -14.21 -0.29 2.48
N LYS A 472 -14.17 -0.13 3.80
CA LYS A 472 -14.65 -1.15 4.73
C LYS A 472 -16.18 -1.23 4.68
N ALA A 473 -16.75 -2.41 4.91
CA ALA A 473 -18.19 -2.66 4.83
C ALA A 473 -19.06 -1.66 5.63
N ASN A 474 -18.51 -1.15 6.74
CA ASN A 474 -19.13 -0.21 7.68
C ASN A 474 -18.86 1.29 7.39
N GLU A 475 -18.02 1.63 6.41
CA GLU A 475 -17.65 3.02 6.09
C GLU A 475 -18.64 3.68 5.13
N THR A 476 -18.69 5.02 5.11
CA THR A 476 -19.53 5.82 4.21
C THR A 476 -18.79 6.31 2.96
N SER A 477 -17.46 6.28 2.96
CA SER A 477 -16.59 6.64 1.84
C SER A 477 -15.31 5.80 1.84
N PRO A 478 -14.66 5.57 0.69
CA PRO A 478 -13.42 4.82 0.61
C PRO A 478 -12.24 5.62 1.19
N ARG A 479 -11.39 4.97 2.00
CA ARG A 479 -10.09 5.52 2.42
C ARG A 479 -9.08 5.57 1.28
N LEU A 480 -9.17 4.61 0.36
CA LEU A 480 -8.49 4.62 -0.94
C LEU A 480 -9.51 4.20 -2.01
N ALA A 481 -9.88 5.10 -2.90
CA ALA A 481 -10.82 4.81 -3.98
C ALA A 481 -10.26 3.75 -4.94
N ARG A 482 -11.13 2.87 -5.45
CA ARG A 482 -10.81 1.93 -6.52
C ARG A 482 -10.59 2.68 -7.83
N ASP A 483 -9.54 2.30 -8.55
CA ASP A 483 -9.03 2.98 -9.74
C ASP A 483 -8.23 1.97 -10.57
N PRO A 484 -8.81 1.42 -11.65
CA PRO A 484 -8.13 0.46 -12.52
C PRO A 484 -6.91 1.03 -13.26
N ALA A 485 -6.91 2.33 -13.59
CA ALA A 485 -5.81 2.96 -14.32
C ALA A 485 -4.58 3.14 -13.41
N ARG A 486 -4.79 3.64 -12.19
CA ARG A 486 -3.77 3.63 -11.14
C ARG A 486 -3.33 2.20 -10.81
N TRP A 487 -4.24 1.24 -10.72
CA TRP A 487 -3.87 -0.15 -10.45
C TRP A 487 -2.93 -0.72 -11.53
N ALA A 488 -3.22 -0.51 -12.82
CA ALA A 488 -2.34 -0.94 -13.90
C ALA A 488 -0.94 -0.28 -13.85
N VAL A 489 -0.88 1.01 -13.47
CA VAL A 489 0.38 1.71 -13.15
C VAL A 489 1.11 1.01 -11.99
N ASN A 490 0.43 0.77 -10.87
CA ASN A 490 1.02 0.19 -9.67
C ASN A 490 1.52 -1.25 -9.89
N VAL A 491 0.78 -2.06 -10.65
CA VAL A 491 1.21 -3.40 -11.03
C VAL A 491 2.49 -3.34 -11.85
N ARG A 492 2.55 -2.49 -12.88
CA ARG A 492 3.74 -2.32 -13.72
C ARG A 492 4.93 -1.83 -12.90
N ASP A 493 4.71 -0.89 -11.99
CA ASP A 493 5.78 -0.27 -11.21
C ASP A 493 6.26 -1.23 -10.08
N MET A 494 5.37 -2.08 -9.54
CA MET A 494 5.71 -3.26 -8.73
C MET A 494 6.57 -4.26 -9.50
N VAL A 495 6.20 -4.62 -10.73
CA VAL A 495 6.97 -5.56 -11.57
C VAL A 495 8.36 -4.99 -11.90
N ASN A 496 8.42 -3.72 -12.31
CA ASN A 496 9.65 -3.00 -12.65
C ASN A 496 10.56 -2.70 -11.45
N SER A 497 10.04 -2.75 -10.22
CA SER A 497 10.81 -2.44 -9.01
C SER A 497 12.01 -3.36 -8.77
N GLY A 498 12.00 -4.57 -9.35
CA GLY A 498 12.98 -5.62 -9.05
C GLY A 498 12.94 -6.12 -7.60
N ALA A 499 11.91 -5.76 -6.81
CA ALA A 499 11.80 -6.18 -5.42
C ALA A 499 11.66 -7.71 -5.30
N PRO A 500 12.36 -8.36 -4.34
CA PRO A 500 12.24 -9.79 -4.07
C PRO A 500 10.79 -10.24 -3.86
N TRP A 501 10.04 -9.53 -3.02
CA TRP A 501 8.62 -9.79 -2.77
C TRP A 501 7.74 -8.78 -3.50
N GLN A 502 6.83 -9.26 -4.35
CA GLN A 502 5.86 -8.46 -5.08
C GLN A 502 4.46 -8.83 -4.58
N LEU A 503 3.84 -7.93 -3.80
CA LEU A 503 2.78 -8.27 -2.84
C LEU A 503 1.46 -7.54 -3.10
N VAL A 504 0.36 -8.29 -3.13
CA VAL A 504 -1.00 -7.77 -3.35
C VAL A 504 -1.78 -7.76 -2.04
N THR A 505 -2.25 -6.58 -1.64
CA THR A 505 -3.07 -6.34 -0.45
C THR A 505 -4.49 -5.95 -0.89
N THR A 506 -5.43 -6.88 -1.05
CA THR A 506 -5.44 -8.31 -0.67
C THR A 506 -6.06 -9.16 -1.78
N PHE A 507 -5.94 -10.50 -1.71
CA PHE A 507 -6.70 -11.38 -2.61
C PHE A 507 -8.20 -11.27 -2.36
N ASN A 508 -8.65 -11.57 -1.14
CA ASN A 508 -10.07 -11.74 -0.81
C ASN A 508 -10.49 -11.13 0.54
N GLU A 509 -9.86 -10.04 1.01
CA GLU A 509 -10.35 -9.39 2.24
C GLU A 509 -11.57 -8.50 1.95
N TRP A 510 -12.73 -9.16 1.88
CA TRP A 510 -14.00 -8.56 1.47
C TRP A 510 -14.58 -7.59 2.50
N GLY A 511 -14.31 -7.78 3.80
CA GLY A 511 -14.82 -6.91 4.86
C GLY A 511 -14.09 -5.56 4.95
N GLU A 512 -12.80 -5.58 4.69
CA GLU A 512 -11.95 -4.43 4.48
C GLU A 512 -12.17 -3.77 3.11
N GLY A 513 -12.62 -4.56 2.12
CA GLY A 513 -12.85 -4.07 0.76
C GLY A 513 -11.56 -3.88 -0.05
N SER A 514 -10.47 -4.54 0.35
CA SER A 514 -9.15 -4.51 -0.34
C SER A 514 -8.95 -5.66 -1.33
N SER A 515 -9.92 -6.58 -1.44
CA SER A 515 -9.97 -7.72 -2.37
C SER A 515 -9.63 -7.38 -3.84
N VAL A 516 -8.86 -8.23 -4.53
CA VAL A 516 -8.72 -8.25 -5.99
C VAL A 516 -9.51 -9.37 -6.66
N GLU A 517 -9.99 -10.37 -5.90
CA GLU A 517 -10.82 -11.48 -6.38
C GLU A 517 -12.04 -10.97 -7.17
N SER A 518 -12.43 -11.69 -8.22
CA SER A 518 -13.50 -11.31 -9.14
C SER A 518 -14.79 -10.88 -8.42
N ALA A 519 -15.33 -9.70 -8.77
CA ALA A 519 -16.60 -9.16 -8.28
C ALA A 519 -17.42 -8.54 -9.41
N ALA A 520 -18.72 -8.36 -9.17
CA ALA A 520 -19.63 -7.65 -10.08
C ALA A 520 -19.14 -6.22 -10.41
N GLU A 521 -18.50 -5.54 -9.46
CA GLU A 521 -18.02 -4.16 -9.60
C GLU A 521 -16.72 -4.01 -10.42
N TRP A 522 -16.09 -5.12 -10.82
CA TRP A 522 -14.89 -5.13 -11.68
C TRP A 522 -14.82 -6.38 -12.57
N GLN A 523 -15.94 -6.72 -13.21
CA GLN A 523 -16.00 -7.80 -14.20
C GLN A 523 -15.14 -7.49 -15.44
N SER A 524 -14.77 -8.55 -16.16
CA SER A 524 -13.93 -8.52 -17.35
C SER A 524 -14.22 -9.73 -18.25
N SER A 525 -13.73 -9.71 -19.50
CA SER A 525 -13.93 -10.80 -20.48
C SER A 525 -13.38 -12.15 -20.00
N SER A 526 -12.31 -12.16 -19.20
CA SER A 526 -11.73 -13.39 -18.62
C SER A 526 -12.56 -14.02 -17.50
N GLY A 527 -13.46 -13.26 -16.87
CA GLY A 527 -14.14 -13.62 -15.63
C GLY A 527 -13.29 -13.54 -14.35
N ALA A 528 -11.96 -13.35 -14.45
CA ALA A 528 -11.08 -13.17 -13.29
C ALA A 528 -11.21 -11.77 -12.67
N GLY A 529 -11.66 -10.79 -13.45
CA GLY A 529 -11.92 -9.43 -13.03
C GLY A 529 -10.71 -8.51 -13.21
N THR A 530 -10.97 -7.22 -13.46
CA THR A 530 -10.01 -6.22 -13.96
C THR A 530 -8.71 -6.15 -13.15
N TYR A 531 -8.77 -6.38 -11.84
CA TYR A 531 -7.60 -6.33 -10.96
C TYR A 531 -6.65 -7.53 -11.14
N LEU A 532 -7.20 -8.74 -11.37
CA LEU A 532 -6.41 -9.95 -11.64
C LEU A 532 -5.90 -9.99 -13.09
N ASP A 533 -6.66 -9.48 -14.05
CA ASP A 533 -6.22 -9.39 -15.44
C ASP A 533 -5.04 -8.44 -15.61
N ALA A 534 -5.11 -7.26 -14.99
CA ALA A 534 -4.00 -6.30 -15.00
C ALA A 534 -2.72 -6.87 -14.37
N LEU A 535 -2.84 -7.72 -13.34
CA LEU A 535 -1.72 -8.49 -12.78
C LEU A 535 -1.15 -9.48 -13.80
N GLY A 536 -1.99 -10.35 -14.38
CA GLY A 536 -1.56 -11.39 -15.32
C GLY A 536 -0.91 -10.83 -16.59
N ALA A 537 -1.52 -9.80 -17.18
CA ALA A 537 -1.01 -9.12 -18.37
C ALA A 537 0.39 -8.51 -18.15
N ALA A 538 0.66 -7.95 -16.97
CA ALA A 538 1.96 -7.33 -16.66
C ALA A 538 3.10 -8.32 -16.36
N VAL A 539 2.79 -9.61 -16.16
CA VAL A 539 3.76 -10.63 -15.74
C VAL A 539 3.94 -11.77 -16.74
N GLY A 540 3.16 -11.78 -17.83
CA GLY A 540 3.29 -12.74 -18.93
C GLY A 540 2.84 -14.16 -18.56
N SER A 541 1.99 -14.32 -17.55
CA SER A 541 1.46 -15.60 -17.11
C SER A 541 0.33 -16.07 -18.02
N THR A 542 0.63 -16.99 -18.94
CA THR A 542 -0.38 -17.77 -19.66
C THR A 542 -1.27 -18.51 -18.62
N PRO A 543 -2.61 -18.40 -18.67
CA PRO A 543 -3.46 -19.10 -17.72
C PRO A 543 -3.27 -20.62 -17.78
N ALA A 544 -3.22 -21.27 -16.62
CA ALA A 544 -3.22 -22.73 -16.55
C ALA A 544 -4.55 -23.28 -17.10
N PRO A 545 -4.56 -24.34 -17.95
CA PRO A 545 -5.80 -24.83 -18.55
C PRO A 545 -6.77 -25.38 -17.50
N GLN A 546 -7.96 -24.78 -17.40
CA GLN A 546 -9.03 -25.34 -16.59
C GLN A 546 -9.55 -26.64 -17.25
N PRO A 547 -9.83 -27.73 -16.51
CA PRO A 547 -10.28 -28.98 -17.12
C PRO A 547 -11.61 -28.82 -17.87
N ALA A 548 -11.59 -29.03 -19.19
CA ALA A 548 -12.80 -29.07 -20.01
C ALA A 548 -13.64 -30.33 -19.70
N PRO A 549 -14.98 -30.24 -19.68
CA PRO A 549 -15.86 -31.39 -19.44
C PRO A 549 -15.74 -32.43 -20.56
N GLN A 550 -15.87 -33.72 -20.21
CA GLN A 550 -15.70 -34.84 -21.15
C GLN A 550 -16.73 -34.81 -22.30
N PRO A 551 -16.31 -34.78 -23.58
CA PRO A 551 -17.20 -34.97 -24.72
C PRO A 551 -17.52 -36.46 -24.95
N GLN A 552 -18.74 -36.76 -25.38
CA GLN A 552 -19.10 -38.07 -25.97
C GLN A 552 -18.59 -38.17 -27.43
N PRO A 553 -18.46 -39.39 -28.01
CA PRO A 553 -17.36 -39.66 -28.94
C PRO A 553 -17.67 -39.70 -30.45
N GLN A 554 -16.57 -39.65 -31.23
CA GLN A 554 -16.38 -39.99 -32.66
C GLN A 554 -16.87 -39.01 -33.76
N PRO A 555 -16.29 -39.06 -34.99
CA PRO A 555 -15.13 -39.85 -35.48
C PRO A 555 -13.94 -39.01 -36.05
N GLN A 556 -12.78 -39.64 -36.28
CA GLN A 556 -11.60 -39.04 -36.94
C GLN A 556 -11.61 -39.19 -38.48
N PRO A 557 -10.79 -38.40 -39.22
CA PRO A 557 -9.69 -39.04 -39.98
C PRO A 557 -8.38 -38.21 -40.18
N GLN A 558 -7.25 -38.74 -39.66
CA GLN A 558 -5.89 -38.80 -40.26
C GLN A 558 -5.13 -37.50 -40.75
N PRO A 559 -3.79 -37.51 -41.03
CA PRO A 559 -2.90 -36.68 -40.20
C PRO A 559 -1.85 -35.77 -40.90
N GLN A 560 -1.32 -34.81 -40.11
CA GLN A 560 -0.06 -34.05 -40.29
C GLN A 560 0.01 -33.03 -41.46
N PRO A 561 0.91 -32.01 -41.43
CA PRO A 561 2.14 -31.85 -40.63
C PRO A 561 2.05 -30.87 -39.44
N GLN A 562 3.12 -30.84 -38.63
CA GLN A 562 3.30 -30.00 -37.45
C GLN A 562 4.19 -28.77 -37.77
N PRO A 563 3.74 -27.52 -37.53
CA PRO A 563 4.61 -26.34 -37.56
C PRO A 563 5.58 -26.29 -36.37
N SER A 564 6.72 -25.62 -36.57
CA SER A 564 7.83 -25.62 -35.61
C SER A 564 7.85 -24.36 -34.73
N GLY A 565 7.98 -24.56 -33.41
CA GLY A 565 8.42 -23.52 -32.47
C GLY A 565 7.38 -22.48 -32.06
N SER A 566 6.93 -22.55 -30.81
CA SER A 566 6.19 -21.47 -30.16
C SER A 566 7.12 -20.28 -29.87
N SER A 567 7.16 -19.30 -30.78
CA SER A 567 7.45 -17.92 -30.35
C SER A 567 6.32 -17.48 -29.41
N GLY A 568 6.65 -16.96 -28.24
CA GLY A 568 5.64 -16.44 -27.30
C GLY A 568 4.81 -15.30 -27.88
N ASP A 569 3.73 -14.96 -27.17
CA ASP A 569 2.66 -14.08 -27.67
C ASP A 569 3.18 -12.73 -28.18
N PRO A 570 2.56 -12.18 -29.25
CA PRO A 570 3.06 -11.00 -29.92
C PRO A 570 2.84 -9.75 -29.07
N VAL A 571 3.93 -9.09 -28.66
CA VAL A 571 3.84 -7.79 -27.98
C VAL A 571 3.33 -6.74 -28.97
N VAL A 572 2.23 -6.07 -28.61
CA VAL A 572 1.77 -4.84 -29.26
C VAL A 572 1.78 -3.69 -28.25
N ALA A 573 1.88 -2.46 -28.73
CA ALA A 573 1.83 -1.25 -27.90
C ALA A 573 0.82 -0.26 -28.47
N ALA A 574 0.05 0.42 -27.62
CA ALA A 574 -1.00 1.35 -28.05
C ALA A 574 -0.90 2.73 -27.41
N ALA A 575 -1.34 3.78 -28.13
CA ALA A 575 -1.52 5.14 -27.61
C ALA A 575 -2.39 5.98 -28.57
N GLY A 576 -3.21 6.88 -28.02
CA GLY A 576 -3.77 8.03 -28.75
C GLY A 576 -2.97 9.31 -28.45
N ASP A 577 -3.50 10.45 -28.90
CA ASP A 577 -3.13 11.81 -28.49
C ASP A 577 -1.62 12.11 -28.61
N ILE A 578 -1.00 11.69 -29.71
CA ILE A 578 0.42 11.34 -29.73
C ILE A 578 1.35 12.55 -29.87
N ALA A 579 1.26 13.27 -30.99
CA ALA A 579 2.25 14.26 -31.38
C ALA A 579 1.67 15.68 -31.39
N CYS A 580 2.23 16.57 -30.57
CA CYS A 580 1.93 18.00 -30.62
C CYS A 580 2.23 18.60 -32.00
N ASP A 581 1.54 19.69 -32.30
CA ASP A 581 1.82 20.53 -33.47
C ASP A 581 3.26 21.08 -33.48
N PRO A 582 4.00 20.97 -34.60
CA PRO A 582 5.39 21.45 -34.68
C PRO A 582 5.55 22.97 -34.56
N THR A 583 4.48 23.75 -34.67
CA THR A 583 4.47 25.20 -34.45
C THR A 583 4.22 25.60 -33.00
N SER A 584 3.78 24.66 -32.15
CA SER A 584 3.56 24.89 -30.73
C SER A 584 4.85 25.24 -29.99
N SER A 585 4.82 26.23 -29.11
CA SER A 585 5.96 26.57 -28.25
C SER A 585 6.32 25.43 -27.29
N LEU A 586 5.37 24.52 -27.00
CA LEU A 586 5.57 23.35 -26.15
C LEU A 586 6.28 22.20 -26.89
N PHE A 587 6.27 22.16 -28.22
CA PHE A 587 6.93 21.12 -29.03
C PHE A 587 8.46 21.14 -28.87
N ASN A 588 9.05 22.31 -28.61
CA ASN A 588 10.47 22.49 -28.27
C ASN A 588 11.43 21.75 -29.26
N GLY A 589 11.14 21.88 -30.56
CA GLY A 589 11.91 21.25 -31.64
C GLY A 589 11.92 19.70 -31.57
N GLY A 590 10.82 19.09 -31.15
CA GLY A 590 10.68 17.65 -30.95
C GLY A 590 11.17 17.13 -29.60
N ASN A 591 11.68 18.01 -28.72
CA ASN A 591 12.17 17.63 -27.39
C ASN A 591 11.13 17.84 -26.27
N GLY A 592 9.98 18.46 -26.55
CA GLY A 592 8.90 18.68 -25.57
C GLY A 592 9.32 19.35 -24.25
N SER A 593 8.60 19.03 -23.18
CA SER A 593 8.92 19.39 -21.80
C SER A 593 8.66 18.22 -20.84
N SER A 594 8.94 18.38 -19.54
CA SER A 594 8.59 17.37 -18.53
C SER A 594 7.09 17.09 -18.40
N SER A 595 6.23 18.00 -18.87
CA SER A 595 4.77 17.98 -18.72
C SER A 595 4.00 18.08 -20.05
N SER A 596 4.65 18.24 -21.20
CA SER A 596 3.98 18.57 -22.47
C SER A 596 4.74 18.03 -23.68
N CYS A 597 4.01 17.70 -24.76
CA CYS A 597 4.57 17.27 -26.05
C CYS A 597 5.61 16.15 -25.93
N ARG A 598 5.27 15.12 -25.15
CA ARG A 598 6.22 14.07 -24.75
C ARG A 598 6.39 12.94 -25.77
N GLN A 599 5.91 13.13 -26.99
CA GLN A 599 5.97 12.23 -28.15
C GLN A 599 7.33 11.54 -28.35
N LYS A 600 8.46 12.24 -28.12
CA LYS A 600 9.79 11.62 -28.23
C LYS A 600 10.07 10.62 -27.10
N TRP A 601 9.76 10.94 -25.84
CA TRP A 601 9.96 10.00 -24.72
C TRP A 601 9.05 8.78 -24.85
N THR A 602 7.80 8.94 -25.30
CA THR A 602 6.89 7.80 -25.48
C THR A 602 7.34 6.88 -26.62
N SER A 603 7.81 7.43 -27.75
CA SER A 603 8.44 6.62 -28.79
C SER A 603 9.83 6.08 -28.44
N ASP A 604 10.57 6.71 -27.50
CA ASP A 604 11.80 6.13 -26.94
C ASP A 604 11.48 4.85 -26.11
N LEU A 605 10.29 4.70 -25.54
CA LEU A 605 9.87 3.43 -24.91
C LEU A 605 9.69 2.32 -25.96
N LEU A 606 9.01 2.62 -27.08
CA LEU A 606 8.74 1.66 -28.16
C LEU A 606 10.03 1.10 -28.77
N LEU A 607 11.04 1.95 -28.97
CA LEU A 607 12.35 1.55 -29.51
C LEU A 607 13.14 0.62 -28.59
N ASN A 608 12.80 0.57 -27.28
CA ASN A 608 13.42 -0.30 -26.29
C ASN A 608 12.51 -1.47 -25.88
N MET A 609 11.34 -1.63 -26.51
CA MET A 609 10.38 -2.67 -26.16
C MET A 609 10.74 -4.00 -26.83
N PRO A 610 11.08 -5.07 -26.07
CA PRO A 610 11.45 -6.35 -26.65
C PRO A 610 10.25 -7.00 -27.35
N ASN A 611 10.51 -7.70 -28.46
CA ASN A 611 9.54 -8.47 -29.24
C ASN A 611 8.34 -7.71 -29.85
N LEU A 612 8.30 -6.37 -29.77
CA LEU A 612 7.24 -5.52 -30.36
C LEU A 612 6.97 -5.87 -31.83
N LYS A 613 5.70 -6.21 -32.15
CA LYS A 613 5.24 -6.67 -33.47
C LYS A 613 4.40 -5.64 -34.21
N ALA A 614 3.54 -4.92 -33.50
CA ALA A 614 2.71 -3.85 -34.05
C ALA A 614 2.53 -2.72 -33.03
N VAL A 615 2.26 -1.51 -33.52
CA VAL A 615 1.96 -0.32 -32.71
C VAL A 615 0.60 0.21 -33.13
N LEU A 616 -0.38 0.14 -32.23
CA LEU A 616 -1.78 0.47 -32.47
C LEU A 616 -2.02 1.92 -32.04
N THR A 617 -1.98 2.87 -32.98
CA THR A 617 -2.27 4.27 -32.64
C THR A 617 -3.78 4.51 -32.64
N LEU A 618 -4.30 5.23 -31.65
CA LEU A 618 -5.74 5.26 -31.31
C LEU A 618 -6.42 6.55 -31.80
N GLY A 619 -6.15 6.94 -33.05
CA GLY A 619 -6.48 8.28 -33.56
C GLY A 619 -5.63 9.38 -32.93
N ASP A 620 -5.91 10.63 -33.31
CA ASP A 620 -5.26 11.85 -32.82
C ASP A 620 -3.72 11.75 -32.80
N ASN A 621 -3.23 11.29 -33.94
CA ASN A 621 -1.83 10.97 -34.14
C ASN A 621 -0.98 12.26 -34.18
N GLN A 622 -1.44 13.30 -34.90
CA GLN A 622 -0.68 14.53 -35.12
C GLN A 622 -1.55 15.80 -35.07
N TYR A 623 -1.51 16.47 -33.91
CA TYR A 623 -2.12 17.79 -33.69
C TYR A 623 -1.45 18.91 -34.54
N GLU A 624 -2.08 20.06 -34.75
CA GLU A 624 -3.51 20.33 -34.46
C GLU A 624 -4.43 19.84 -35.59
N THR A 625 -3.91 19.67 -36.81
CA THR A 625 -4.75 19.49 -38.03
C THR A 625 -4.31 18.34 -38.95
N ASN A 626 -3.39 17.47 -38.51
CA ASN A 626 -3.00 16.24 -39.22
C ASN A 626 -2.56 16.39 -40.70
N ALA A 627 -2.09 17.57 -41.11
CA ALA A 627 -1.54 17.77 -42.46
C ALA A 627 -0.23 16.98 -42.62
N LEU A 628 0.07 16.51 -43.84
CA LEU A 628 1.31 15.75 -44.11
C LEU A 628 2.58 16.49 -43.67
N SER A 629 2.59 17.82 -43.75
CA SER A 629 3.67 18.67 -43.25
C SER A 629 3.80 18.70 -41.72
N GLN A 630 2.71 18.55 -40.97
CA GLN A 630 2.75 18.37 -39.51
C GLN A 630 3.29 16.98 -39.18
N TYR A 631 2.83 15.93 -39.87
CA TYR A 631 3.35 14.57 -39.71
C TYR A 631 4.87 14.50 -39.93
N MET A 632 5.36 15.01 -41.06
CA MET A 632 6.81 15.07 -41.34
C MET A 632 7.56 16.04 -40.41
N GLY A 633 6.88 17.00 -39.79
CA GLY A 633 7.46 18.01 -38.90
C GLY A 633 7.57 17.60 -37.43
N ALA A 634 6.76 16.64 -36.94
CA ALA A 634 6.68 16.29 -35.53
C ALA A 634 6.51 14.78 -35.25
N PHE A 635 5.51 14.12 -35.86
CA PHE A 635 5.29 12.68 -35.68
C PHE A 635 6.46 11.87 -36.22
N ASP A 636 6.94 12.18 -37.43
CA ASP A 636 7.99 11.41 -38.12
C ASP A 636 9.32 11.43 -37.36
N LEU A 637 9.64 12.59 -36.76
CA LEU A 637 10.82 12.79 -35.91
C LEU A 637 10.79 12.00 -34.59
N SER A 638 9.62 11.47 -34.21
CA SER A 638 9.39 10.78 -32.93
C SER A 638 8.82 9.37 -33.13
N TRP A 639 7.53 9.25 -33.41
CA TRP A 639 6.85 7.97 -33.65
C TRP A 639 7.10 7.38 -35.04
N GLY A 640 7.47 8.19 -36.03
CA GLY A 640 7.92 7.71 -37.35
C GLY A 640 9.11 6.73 -37.29
N ARG A 641 9.89 6.78 -36.21
CA ARG A 641 10.99 5.84 -35.92
C ARG A 641 10.55 4.37 -35.80
N VAL A 642 9.25 4.11 -35.58
CA VAL A 642 8.66 2.76 -35.56
C VAL A 642 7.55 2.57 -36.62
N LYS A 643 7.46 3.45 -37.62
CA LYS A 643 6.36 3.53 -38.60
C LYS A 643 6.00 2.22 -39.31
N SER A 644 6.97 1.35 -39.59
CA SER A 644 6.72 0.03 -40.20
C SER A 644 5.88 -0.90 -39.33
N LEU A 645 5.96 -0.75 -38.01
CA LEU A 645 5.15 -1.47 -37.03
C LEU A 645 3.79 -0.81 -36.80
N ILE A 646 3.62 0.47 -37.16
CA ILE A 646 2.37 1.19 -36.89
C ILE A 646 1.21 0.62 -37.73
N ARG A 647 0.08 0.43 -37.07
CA ARG A 647 -1.24 0.09 -37.60
C ARG A 647 -2.19 1.13 -37.01
N PRO A 648 -2.39 2.27 -37.69
CA PRO A 648 -3.06 3.40 -37.09
C PRO A 648 -4.58 3.27 -37.20
N ALA A 649 -5.28 3.67 -36.14
CA ALA A 649 -6.66 4.12 -36.22
C ALA A 649 -6.70 5.63 -36.48
N ILE A 650 -7.87 6.08 -36.90
CA ILE A 650 -8.18 7.45 -37.30
C ILE A 650 -9.14 8.07 -36.26
N GLY A 651 -8.91 9.33 -35.89
CA GLY A 651 -9.71 10.12 -34.96
C GLY A 651 -10.16 11.45 -35.55
N ASN A 652 -10.80 12.28 -34.73
CA ASN A 652 -11.45 13.50 -35.19
C ASN A 652 -10.43 14.55 -35.68
N HIS A 653 -9.24 14.67 -35.07
CA HIS A 653 -8.23 15.61 -35.56
C HIS A 653 -7.65 15.20 -36.92
N GLU A 654 -7.77 13.94 -37.36
CA GLU A 654 -7.34 13.54 -38.71
C GLU A 654 -8.21 14.16 -39.81
N TYR A 655 -9.53 14.28 -39.59
CA TYR A 655 -10.47 14.83 -40.56
C TYR A 655 -10.49 16.37 -40.64
N LEU A 656 -9.79 17.06 -39.73
CA LEU A 656 -9.55 18.51 -39.83
C LEU A 656 -8.76 18.85 -41.12
N THR A 657 -7.95 17.91 -41.63
CA THR A 657 -7.57 17.88 -43.04
C THR A 657 -8.64 17.15 -43.85
N SER A 658 -9.22 17.82 -44.85
CA SER A 658 -10.32 17.25 -45.66
C SER A 658 -9.99 15.87 -46.23
N GLY A 659 -10.90 14.91 -46.02
CA GLY A 659 -10.74 13.51 -46.39
C GLY A 659 -9.59 12.78 -45.67
N ALA A 660 -9.16 13.28 -44.51
CA ALA A 660 -7.99 12.81 -43.75
C ALA A 660 -6.74 12.60 -44.62
N THR A 661 -6.57 13.43 -45.66
CA THR A 661 -5.56 13.17 -46.69
C THR A 661 -4.12 13.20 -46.18
N GLY A 662 -3.82 13.94 -45.11
CA GLY A 662 -2.49 13.91 -44.48
C GLY A 662 -2.17 12.59 -43.79
N TYR A 663 -3.14 12.01 -43.06
CA TYR A 663 -3.06 10.69 -42.44
C TYR A 663 -2.86 9.57 -43.48
N PHE A 664 -3.72 9.51 -44.50
CA PHE A 664 -3.60 8.49 -45.55
C PHE A 664 -2.35 8.66 -46.42
N GLN A 665 -1.88 9.89 -46.68
CA GLN A 665 -0.61 10.11 -47.38
C GLN A 665 0.61 9.75 -46.52
N TYR A 666 0.53 9.94 -45.19
CA TYR A 666 1.63 9.59 -44.30
C TYR A 666 1.73 8.08 -44.08
N PHE A 667 0.66 7.41 -43.67
CA PHE A 667 0.67 5.98 -43.34
C PHE A 667 0.51 5.05 -44.54
N GLY A 668 -0.07 5.53 -45.64
CA GLY A 668 -0.27 4.74 -46.86
C GLY A 668 -1.14 3.50 -46.61
N THR A 669 -0.75 2.36 -47.19
CA THR A 669 -1.50 1.10 -47.10
C THR A 669 -1.64 0.54 -45.68
N SER A 670 -0.84 1.00 -44.70
CA SER A 670 -1.00 0.59 -43.31
C SER A 670 -2.29 1.12 -42.67
N ALA A 671 -2.91 2.16 -43.25
CA ALA A 671 -4.16 2.78 -42.77
C ALA A 671 -5.42 2.26 -43.50
N GLY A 672 -5.32 1.14 -44.22
CA GLY A 672 -6.44 0.54 -44.94
C GLY A 672 -6.87 1.29 -46.20
N ASP A 673 -8.18 1.26 -46.48
CA ASP A 673 -8.82 1.90 -47.63
C ASP A 673 -9.12 3.38 -47.33
N PRO A 674 -8.57 4.36 -48.09
CA PRO A 674 -8.82 5.79 -47.87
C PRO A 674 -10.27 6.26 -48.02
N LEU A 675 -11.17 5.40 -48.53
CA LEU A 675 -12.61 5.66 -48.57
C LEU A 675 -13.36 5.12 -47.33
N LYS A 676 -12.64 4.48 -46.40
CA LYS A 676 -13.21 3.80 -45.23
C LYS A 676 -12.50 4.11 -43.92
N GLY A 677 -11.17 4.17 -43.90
CA GLY A 677 -10.37 4.37 -42.68
C GLY A 677 -10.41 3.22 -41.64
N TYR A 678 -11.15 2.14 -41.91
CA TYR A 678 -11.20 0.92 -41.10
C TYR A 678 -10.69 -0.30 -41.88
N TYR A 679 -10.08 -1.25 -41.18
CA TYR A 679 -9.44 -2.45 -41.76
C TYR A 679 -9.10 -3.49 -40.69
N SER A 680 -8.88 -4.75 -41.10
CA SER A 680 -8.40 -5.84 -40.23
C SER A 680 -7.04 -6.40 -40.67
N PHE A 681 -6.30 -6.99 -39.74
CA PHE A 681 -4.98 -7.59 -39.97
C PHE A 681 -4.58 -8.56 -38.85
N ASP A 682 -3.74 -9.55 -39.18
CA ASP A 682 -3.26 -10.53 -38.18
C ASP A 682 -1.94 -10.09 -37.52
N VAL A 683 -1.80 -10.43 -36.23
CA VAL A 683 -0.53 -10.38 -35.50
C VAL A 683 -0.35 -11.71 -34.75
N GLY A 684 0.52 -12.59 -35.26
CA GLY A 684 0.71 -13.91 -34.67
C GLY A 684 -0.53 -14.79 -34.84
N SER A 685 -1.19 -15.13 -33.72
CA SER A 685 -2.49 -15.83 -33.68
C SER A 685 -3.68 -14.90 -33.39
N TRP A 686 -3.43 -13.60 -33.25
CA TRP A 686 -4.46 -12.59 -33.00
C TRP A 686 -4.92 -11.95 -34.30
N HIS A 687 -6.22 -11.65 -34.38
CA HIS A 687 -6.84 -10.89 -35.46
C HIS A 687 -7.22 -9.50 -34.93
N LEU A 688 -6.77 -8.43 -35.57
CA LEU A 688 -6.92 -7.06 -35.06
C LEU A 688 -7.75 -6.21 -36.03
N LEU A 689 -8.79 -5.54 -35.49
CA LEU A 689 -9.63 -4.61 -36.23
C LEU A 689 -9.29 -3.17 -35.82
N SER A 690 -8.91 -2.34 -36.79
CA SER A 690 -8.84 -0.89 -36.63
C SER A 690 -10.13 -0.28 -37.15
N LEU A 691 -10.87 0.42 -36.29
CA LEU A 691 -12.20 0.97 -36.57
C LEU A 691 -12.18 2.50 -36.60
N ASN A 692 -13.20 3.10 -37.21
CA ASN A 692 -13.27 4.52 -37.55
C ASN A 692 -14.50 5.19 -36.90
N SER A 693 -14.32 5.67 -35.67
CA SER A 693 -15.40 6.27 -34.87
C SER A 693 -15.99 7.56 -35.44
N GLU A 694 -15.39 8.13 -36.48
CA GLU A 694 -15.81 9.38 -37.10
C GLU A 694 -17.01 9.17 -38.04
N CYS A 695 -18.07 8.57 -37.49
CA CYS A 695 -19.22 7.98 -38.18
C CYS A 695 -19.85 8.87 -39.26
N SER A 696 -19.80 10.18 -39.08
CA SER A 696 -20.34 11.16 -40.05
C SER A 696 -19.59 11.18 -41.40
N HIS A 697 -18.34 10.71 -41.44
CA HIS A 697 -17.50 10.68 -42.64
C HIS A 697 -17.63 9.38 -43.45
N ILE A 698 -18.10 8.28 -42.84
CA ILE A 698 -18.06 6.92 -43.42
C ILE A 698 -19.44 6.31 -43.72
N GLY A 699 -20.53 7.04 -43.46
CA GLY A 699 -21.90 6.53 -43.62
C GLY A 699 -22.51 5.90 -42.36
N GLY A 700 -21.94 6.18 -41.19
CA GLY A 700 -22.46 5.81 -39.87
C GLY A 700 -21.79 4.60 -39.21
N CYS A 701 -22.03 4.44 -37.91
CA CYS A 701 -21.61 3.29 -37.08
C CYS A 701 -22.79 2.56 -36.41
N GLY A 702 -24.03 2.97 -36.74
CA GLY A 702 -25.25 2.32 -36.27
C GLY A 702 -25.62 1.09 -37.11
N SER A 703 -26.63 0.33 -36.68
CA SER A 703 -26.99 -0.91 -37.36
C SER A 703 -27.35 -0.73 -38.83
N GLY A 704 -26.79 -1.58 -39.69
CA GLY A 704 -26.88 -1.49 -41.14
C GLY A 704 -25.89 -0.53 -41.79
N SER A 705 -24.93 0.06 -41.07
CA SER A 705 -23.90 0.91 -41.70
C SER A 705 -22.84 0.09 -42.46
N PRO A 706 -22.02 0.72 -43.34
CA PRO A 706 -20.97 0.01 -44.09
C PRO A 706 -19.89 -0.61 -43.21
N GLU A 707 -19.62 -0.03 -42.04
CA GLU A 707 -18.64 -0.55 -41.07
C GLU A 707 -19.26 -1.63 -40.19
N GLU A 708 -20.49 -1.44 -39.68
CA GLU A 708 -21.19 -2.45 -38.86
C GLU A 708 -21.41 -3.76 -39.62
N GLN A 709 -21.82 -3.67 -40.90
CA GLN A 709 -21.95 -4.85 -41.76
C GLN A 709 -20.59 -5.51 -42.06
N TRP A 710 -19.51 -4.73 -42.15
CA TRP A 710 -18.16 -5.26 -42.37
C TRP A 710 -17.63 -5.95 -41.11
N VAL A 711 -17.71 -5.33 -39.93
CA VAL A 711 -17.31 -5.93 -38.64
C VAL A 711 -18.02 -7.27 -38.42
N LYS A 712 -19.34 -7.33 -38.65
CA LYS A 712 -20.10 -8.59 -38.59
C LYS A 712 -19.57 -9.68 -39.54
N ALA A 713 -19.18 -9.31 -40.77
CA ALA A 713 -18.67 -10.25 -41.77
C ALA A 713 -17.22 -10.68 -41.48
N ASP A 714 -16.41 -9.78 -40.93
CA ASP A 714 -15.00 -9.97 -40.60
C ASP A 714 -14.84 -10.88 -39.36
N LEU A 715 -15.63 -10.64 -38.30
CA LEU A 715 -15.74 -11.54 -37.14
C LEU A 715 -16.23 -12.94 -37.54
N ALA A 716 -17.24 -13.01 -38.44
CA ALA A 716 -17.75 -14.28 -38.94
C ALA A 716 -16.76 -15.03 -39.87
N ALA A 717 -15.75 -14.35 -40.43
CA ALA A 717 -14.67 -14.96 -41.20
C ALA A 717 -13.53 -15.49 -40.32
N HIS A 718 -13.35 -14.95 -39.11
CA HIS A 718 -12.28 -15.31 -38.17
C HIS A 718 -12.77 -15.96 -36.84
N PRO A 719 -13.76 -16.88 -36.83
CA PRO A 719 -14.46 -17.33 -35.61
C PRO A 719 -13.64 -18.24 -34.67
N ASN A 720 -12.33 -18.35 -34.89
CA ASN A 720 -11.39 -19.08 -34.02
C ASN A 720 -10.11 -18.26 -33.71
N ALA A 721 -10.09 -16.97 -34.05
CA ALA A 721 -8.98 -16.08 -33.73
C ALA A 721 -9.25 -15.32 -32.43
N CYS A 722 -8.22 -15.15 -31.59
CA CYS A 722 -8.28 -14.16 -30.52
C CYS A 722 -8.39 -12.79 -31.18
N THR A 723 -9.50 -12.09 -30.98
CA THR A 723 -9.80 -10.86 -31.74
C THR A 723 -9.68 -9.64 -30.83
N LEU A 724 -9.11 -8.54 -31.33
CA LEU A 724 -9.00 -7.27 -30.62
C LEU A 724 -9.42 -6.11 -31.52
N ALA A 725 -10.20 -5.16 -31.01
CA ALA A 725 -10.64 -3.99 -31.78
C ALA A 725 -10.21 -2.66 -31.14
N TYR A 726 -9.81 -1.69 -31.98
CA TYR A 726 -9.32 -0.39 -31.49
C TYR A 726 -9.65 0.77 -32.43
N TRP A 727 -9.98 1.93 -31.84
CA TRP A 727 -10.41 3.15 -32.52
C TRP A 727 -10.23 4.37 -31.61
N HIS A 728 -10.70 5.55 -32.05
CA HIS A 728 -10.51 6.81 -31.35
C HIS A 728 -11.58 7.12 -30.28
N GLU A 729 -12.83 7.42 -30.64
CA GLU A 729 -13.87 7.79 -29.65
C GLU A 729 -14.42 6.52 -28.95
N PRO A 730 -14.07 6.24 -27.68
CA PRO A 730 -14.41 4.97 -27.05
C PRO A 730 -15.90 4.91 -26.71
N ARG A 731 -16.53 3.75 -26.90
CA ARG A 731 -17.96 3.56 -26.58
C ARG A 731 -18.27 3.98 -25.15
N PHE A 732 -17.41 3.65 -24.19
CA PHE A 732 -17.51 4.05 -22.79
C PHE A 732 -16.31 4.90 -22.40
N SER A 733 -16.52 6.03 -21.73
CA SER A 733 -15.41 6.90 -21.28
C SER A 733 -15.65 7.52 -19.91
N SER A 734 -14.60 7.52 -19.10
CA SER A 734 -14.49 8.34 -17.88
C SER A 734 -13.74 9.67 -18.13
N GLY A 735 -13.32 9.94 -19.37
CA GLY A 735 -12.68 11.19 -19.78
C GLY A 735 -13.67 12.33 -20.04
N GLU A 736 -13.15 13.53 -20.31
CA GLU A 736 -13.93 14.78 -20.45
C GLU A 736 -15.02 14.74 -21.54
N HIS A 737 -14.83 13.91 -22.57
CA HIS A 737 -15.75 13.80 -23.71
C HIS A 737 -16.89 12.77 -23.53
N GLY A 738 -16.80 11.86 -22.54
CA GLY A 738 -17.83 10.87 -22.24
C GLY A 738 -18.03 9.76 -23.29
N ASP A 739 -19.13 9.02 -23.17
CA ASP A 739 -19.47 7.86 -24.01
C ASP A 739 -19.76 8.20 -25.48
N ALA A 740 -19.03 7.57 -26.42
CA ALA A 740 -19.38 7.58 -27.84
C ALA A 740 -20.59 6.66 -28.14
N GLN A 741 -21.81 7.13 -27.87
CA GLN A 741 -23.06 6.37 -28.10
C GLN A 741 -23.22 5.94 -29.58
N GLN A 742 -22.63 6.67 -30.52
CA GLN A 742 -22.58 6.33 -31.95
C GLN A 742 -21.93 4.95 -32.22
N MET A 743 -20.96 4.53 -31.40
CA MET A 743 -20.29 3.22 -31.50
C MET A 743 -21.09 2.08 -30.87
N ALA A 744 -22.29 2.34 -30.30
CA ALA A 744 -23.01 1.34 -29.50
C ALA A 744 -23.46 0.09 -30.28
N THR A 745 -23.65 0.16 -31.60
CA THR A 745 -23.99 -1.06 -32.37
C THR A 745 -22.75 -1.90 -32.61
N ILE A 746 -21.70 -1.31 -33.20
CA ILE A 746 -20.41 -1.96 -33.45
C ILE A 746 -19.84 -2.57 -32.16
N TRP A 747 -19.89 -1.86 -31.03
CA TRP A 747 -19.49 -2.40 -29.73
C TRP A 747 -20.25 -3.69 -29.35
N ASN A 748 -21.58 -3.71 -29.52
CA ASN A 748 -22.37 -4.89 -29.20
C ASN A 748 -22.05 -6.08 -30.13
N ASP A 749 -21.69 -5.80 -31.39
CA ASP A 749 -21.29 -6.82 -32.37
C ASP A 749 -19.90 -7.38 -32.10
N LEU A 750 -18.94 -6.54 -31.71
CA LEU A 750 -17.61 -6.94 -31.23
C LEU A 750 -17.73 -7.87 -30.01
N VAL A 751 -18.52 -7.46 -29.00
CA VAL A 751 -18.79 -8.27 -27.81
C VAL A 751 -19.49 -9.59 -28.16
N ALA A 752 -20.42 -9.59 -29.13
CA ALA A 752 -21.08 -10.80 -29.61
C ALA A 752 -20.16 -11.72 -30.44
N GLY A 753 -19.13 -11.16 -31.08
CA GLY A 753 -18.05 -11.88 -31.77
C GLY A 753 -16.87 -12.27 -30.88
N HIS A 754 -16.91 -11.97 -29.59
CA HIS A 754 -15.83 -12.21 -28.62
C HIS A 754 -14.49 -11.50 -28.97
N ALA A 755 -14.58 -10.26 -29.46
CA ALA A 755 -13.42 -9.37 -29.54
C ALA A 755 -13.18 -8.62 -28.22
N ASP A 756 -11.91 -8.46 -27.84
CA ASP A 756 -11.42 -7.61 -26.75
C ASP A 756 -11.27 -6.13 -27.17
#